data_AF-A0A7J5ES11-F1
#
_entry.id   AF-A0A7J5ES11-F1
#
_cell.length_a   1.000
_cell.length_b   1.000
_cell.length_c   1.000
_cell.angle_alpha   90.00
_cell.angle_beta   90.00
_cell.angle_gamma   90.00
#
_symmetry.space_group_name_H-M   'P 1'
#
loop_
_entity.id
_entity.type
_entity.pdbx_description
1 polymer ?
#
loop_
_entity_poly.entity_id
_entity_poly.type
_entity_poly.pdbx_seq_one_letter_code
_entity_poly.pdbx_strand_id
1 'polypeptide(L)'
;MRSLRVVVVACAVFVCSLAWSRPAVAESRSFAQGSLIIPMDLAYQDRGMFQAYGLLFQLLRQGVPVAWVIEPTKTWHHAPCNTTGDLCAWDCAVEGSGMKCPYPTASPDFFVGATVVWSATMSAGTTIANHGYRAGPFVIDAAHAAAARAIIDVWNDQATWAANPWAQRTVFNVVTVHEAAAAFTGFVSRDLVAAPTIAVFSDGNEDIATGYLRAAGIKQSNGAEFPAARCGANNCGPGTANPDMLTVPSIMGDMGTCDAPNLDHKNGALFTADGIPAYCQIMSMHWNVTDREKVECNGGACPATPAECAGQPITYHGHEVVAEVRAFLEYPVHFFAECQAVNAYENTTPNPAWPYLDDPGRDGHFLTTTGTPPACPCTDAEFECVNNVCVPRDIKEKGAGFMIAASPNPVKVLHPEVPYNQFDGAFGTEGGSEPAYNLSTYLGTMYKNDREVTFVTAQNGPGVQDVWMTGYADGECDITPPIGFLPHGPADCGGKVSYLGGHEYSTNVPVTNNQGTRLFLNALFEADCVSSVGQPALSLSLTPVQFEAPTLPAEGTFSAGFSNTALGPALDGVLRMQLGDGIELVSATGGVTRAAVCTVRASTVATRLSHCSVARGVVLSRSAMRVSSAEDRSLGVISRLTK
;
A
#
# COMPACT_ATOMS: atom_id res chain seq x y z
N MET A 1 -67.00 11.18 9.92
CA MET A 1 -65.70 10.51 9.68
C MET A 1 -64.74 11.57 9.14
N ARG A 2 -63.80 12.05 9.97
CA ARG A 2 -62.77 13.00 9.51
C ARG A 2 -61.75 12.22 8.69
N SER A 3 -61.55 12.63 7.44
CA SER A 3 -60.57 12.04 6.53
C SER A 3 -59.18 12.12 7.17
N LEU A 4 -58.61 10.97 7.55
CA LEU A 4 -57.22 10.87 8.00
C LEU A 4 -56.34 11.30 6.81
N ARG A 5 -55.73 12.48 6.87
CA ARG A 5 -54.71 12.88 5.89
C ARG A 5 -53.39 12.28 6.38
N VAL A 6 -53.05 11.10 5.87
CA VAL A 6 -51.73 10.50 6.09
C VAL A 6 -50.70 11.40 5.40
N VAL A 7 -49.82 12.02 6.18
CA VAL A 7 -48.66 12.73 5.65
C VAL A 7 -47.51 11.73 5.61
N VAL A 8 -47.19 11.23 4.41
CA VAL A 8 -46.00 10.42 4.19
C VAL A 8 -44.82 11.36 4.01
N VAL A 9 -43.94 11.45 5.00
CA VAL A 9 -42.65 12.12 4.84
C VAL A 9 -41.70 11.10 4.20
N ALA A 10 -41.58 11.17 2.87
CA ALA A 10 -40.59 10.40 2.14
C ALA A 10 -39.24 11.14 2.22
N CYS A 11 -38.32 10.64 3.03
CA CYS A 11 -36.91 11.00 2.85
C CYS A 11 -36.49 10.45 1.50
N ALA A 12 -36.17 11.34 0.55
CA ALA A 12 -35.61 10.93 -0.73
C ALA A 12 -34.25 10.27 -0.45
N VAL A 13 -34.24 8.94 -0.39
CA VAL A 13 -32.99 8.18 -0.49
C VAL A 13 -32.48 8.46 -1.88
N PHE A 14 -31.45 9.31 -1.99
CA PHE A 14 -30.59 9.26 -3.15
C PHE A 14 -29.99 7.86 -3.14
N VAL A 15 -30.62 6.96 -3.90
CA VAL A 15 -29.94 5.78 -4.41
C VAL A 15 -28.88 6.37 -5.31
N CYS A 16 -27.71 6.67 -4.74
CA CYS A 16 -26.51 6.82 -5.51
C CYS A 16 -26.49 5.54 -6.35
N SER A 17 -26.68 5.67 -7.66
CA SER A 17 -26.54 4.57 -8.58
C SER A 17 -25.12 4.07 -8.38
N LEU A 18 -24.98 3.08 -7.50
CA LEU A 18 -23.77 2.31 -7.30
C LEU A 18 -23.50 1.78 -8.69
N ALA A 19 -22.57 2.44 -9.41
CA ALA A 19 -21.86 1.78 -10.48
C ALA A 19 -21.37 0.50 -9.81
N TRP A 20 -21.99 -0.64 -10.16
CA TRP A 20 -21.58 -1.91 -9.62
C TRP A 20 -20.09 -1.99 -9.91
N SER A 21 -19.29 -1.93 -8.84
CA SER A 21 -17.88 -2.17 -8.91
C SER A 21 -17.77 -3.51 -9.61
N ARG A 22 -17.29 -3.50 -10.86
CA ARG A 22 -17.03 -4.76 -11.54
C ARG A 22 -16.06 -5.53 -10.65
N PRO A 23 -16.29 -6.83 -10.43
CA PRO A 23 -15.30 -7.63 -9.73
C PRO A 23 -13.98 -7.42 -10.45
N ALA A 24 -12.96 -7.08 -9.68
CA ALA A 24 -11.63 -6.72 -10.15
C ALA A 24 -10.89 -7.98 -10.61
N VAL A 25 -11.36 -8.55 -11.71
CA VAL A 25 -10.79 -9.74 -12.31
C VAL A 25 -9.85 -9.29 -13.41
N ALA A 26 -8.66 -9.87 -13.43
CA ALA A 26 -7.72 -9.65 -14.52
C ALA A 26 -8.38 -10.07 -15.84
N GLU A 27 -8.50 -9.15 -16.79
CA GLU A 27 -9.31 -9.37 -18.00
C GLU A 27 -8.73 -8.66 -19.23
N SER A 28 -9.01 -9.21 -20.42
CA SER A 28 -8.81 -8.46 -21.66
C SER A 28 -9.80 -7.32 -21.76
N ARG A 29 -9.31 -6.09 -21.87
CA ARG A 29 -10.11 -4.87 -22.01
C ARG A 29 -9.77 -4.15 -23.30
N SER A 30 -10.81 -3.67 -23.99
CA SER A 30 -10.63 -2.74 -25.10
C SER A 30 -10.61 -1.30 -24.60
N PHE A 31 -9.60 -0.56 -25.03
CA PHE A 31 -9.44 0.86 -24.79
C PHE A 31 -9.75 1.64 -26.06
N ALA A 32 -10.51 2.71 -25.93
CA ALA A 32 -10.87 3.54 -27.08
C ALA A 32 -9.67 4.39 -27.56
N GLN A 33 -9.76 4.88 -28.81
CA GLN A 33 -8.89 5.95 -29.28
C GLN A 33 -8.95 7.15 -28.30
N GLY A 34 -7.82 7.81 -28.08
CA GLY A 34 -7.71 8.91 -27.12
C GLY A 34 -7.40 8.48 -25.68
N SER A 35 -7.33 7.17 -25.41
CA SER A 35 -6.80 6.66 -24.14
C SER A 35 -5.33 7.07 -23.99
N LEU A 36 -4.91 7.42 -22.77
CA LEU A 36 -3.53 7.81 -22.50
C LEU A 36 -2.70 6.61 -22.07
N ILE A 37 -1.44 6.59 -22.46
CA ILE A 37 -0.49 5.54 -22.14
C ILE A 37 0.72 6.20 -21.50
N ILE A 38 1.07 5.77 -20.28
CA ILE A 38 2.36 6.07 -19.66
C ILE A 38 3.26 4.87 -19.98
N PRO A 39 4.16 4.98 -20.99
CA PRO A 39 5.09 3.90 -21.29
C PRO A 39 6.00 3.64 -20.09
N MET A 40 6.38 2.37 -19.92
CA MET A 40 7.25 1.92 -18.83
C MET A 40 8.46 1.13 -19.36
N ASP A 41 8.68 1.18 -20.67
CA ASP A 41 9.84 0.63 -21.36
C ASP A 41 11.00 1.64 -21.43
N LEU A 42 12.21 1.14 -21.71
CA LEU A 42 13.40 1.99 -21.83
C LEU A 42 13.42 2.81 -23.12
N ALA A 43 12.63 2.46 -24.14
CA ALA A 43 12.61 3.25 -25.38
C ALA A 43 12.03 4.66 -25.14
N TYR A 44 11.05 4.79 -24.23
CA TYR A 44 10.36 6.05 -23.99
C TYR A 44 10.46 6.61 -22.56
N GLN A 45 10.79 5.78 -21.56
CA GLN A 45 10.68 6.16 -20.15
C GLN A 45 11.99 6.04 -19.35
N ASP A 46 13.13 5.79 -20.00
CA ASP A 46 14.43 5.53 -19.34
C ASP A 46 14.90 6.63 -18.36
N ARG A 47 14.49 7.89 -18.55
CA ARG A 47 14.75 8.99 -17.60
C ARG A 47 13.58 9.38 -16.72
N GLY A 48 12.36 9.20 -17.20
CA GLY A 48 11.14 9.56 -16.47
C GLY A 48 10.61 8.42 -15.58
N MET A 49 11.28 7.26 -15.53
CA MET A 49 10.76 6.02 -14.96
C MET A 49 10.23 6.18 -13.54
N PHE A 50 11.05 6.67 -12.62
CA PHE A 50 10.64 6.84 -11.23
C PHE A 50 9.52 7.89 -11.10
N GLN A 51 9.61 8.97 -11.87
CA GLN A 51 8.62 10.04 -11.88
C GLN A 51 7.26 9.60 -12.47
N ALA A 52 7.22 8.52 -13.26
CA ALA A 52 5.98 7.92 -13.74
C ALA A 52 5.16 7.33 -12.59
N TYR A 53 5.82 6.71 -11.59
CA TYR A 53 5.16 6.23 -10.37
C TYR A 53 4.62 7.38 -9.52
N GLY A 54 5.34 8.50 -9.43
CA GLY A 54 4.82 9.71 -8.79
C GLY A 54 3.62 10.30 -9.51
N LEU A 55 3.64 10.32 -10.85
CA LEU A 55 2.48 10.73 -11.64
C LEU A 55 1.29 9.80 -11.40
N LEU A 56 1.51 8.47 -11.42
CA LEU A 56 0.48 7.48 -11.10
C LEU A 56 -0.12 7.73 -9.71
N PHE A 57 0.72 7.93 -8.70
CA PHE A 57 0.26 8.29 -7.36
C PHE A 57 -0.65 9.53 -7.37
N GLN A 58 -0.28 10.59 -8.10
CA GLN A 58 -1.09 11.81 -8.16
C GLN A 58 -2.38 11.66 -8.96
N LEU A 59 -2.38 10.87 -10.03
CA LEU A 59 -3.60 10.52 -10.77
C LEU A 59 -4.60 9.83 -9.85
N LEU A 60 -4.15 8.80 -9.12
CA LEU A 60 -4.99 8.04 -8.20
C LEU A 60 -5.47 8.89 -7.02
N ARG A 61 -4.57 9.72 -6.43
CA ARG A 61 -4.92 10.64 -5.32
C ARG A 61 -5.98 11.67 -5.73
N GLN A 62 -6.06 12.00 -7.01
CA GLN A 62 -7.04 12.94 -7.57
C GLN A 62 -8.23 12.23 -8.24
N GLY A 63 -8.40 10.93 -8.01
CA GLY A 63 -9.57 10.16 -8.43
C GLY A 63 -9.60 9.79 -9.91
N VAL A 64 -8.45 9.80 -10.59
CA VAL A 64 -8.31 9.27 -11.95
C VAL A 64 -7.91 7.80 -11.87
N PRO A 65 -8.79 6.85 -12.23
CA PRO A 65 -8.44 5.43 -12.24
C PRO A 65 -7.46 5.11 -13.36
N VAL A 66 -6.59 4.14 -13.12
CA VAL A 66 -5.53 3.74 -14.05
C VAL A 66 -5.49 2.22 -14.16
N ALA A 67 -5.48 1.70 -15.37
CA ALA A 67 -5.31 0.28 -15.64
C ALA A 67 -3.82 -0.06 -15.76
N TRP A 68 -3.37 -1.07 -15.03
CA TRP A 68 -2.04 -1.65 -15.20
C TRP A 68 -2.12 -2.83 -16.17
N VAL A 69 -1.60 -2.64 -17.38
CA VAL A 69 -1.79 -3.58 -18.50
C VAL A 69 -0.55 -4.45 -18.65
N ILE A 70 -0.72 -5.76 -18.49
CA ILE A 70 0.37 -6.74 -18.53
C ILE A 70 -0.12 -7.99 -19.27
N GLU A 71 0.62 -8.45 -20.28
CA GLU A 71 0.28 -9.66 -21.01
C GLU A 71 0.48 -10.92 -20.14
N PRO A 72 -0.54 -11.76 -19.92
CA PRO A 72 -0.43 -12.92 -19.03
C PRO A 72 0.49 -14.03 -19.57
N THR A 73 0.77 -14.04 -20.88
CA THR A 73 1.71 -14.98 -21.51
C THR A 73 3.08 -14.38 -21.78
N LYS A 74 3.41 -13.28 -21.09
CA LYS A 74 4.66 -12.55 -21.29
C LYS A 74 5.87 -13.45 -21.03
N THR A 75 6.91 -13.27 -21.81
CA THR A 75 8.17 -14.01 -21.68
C THR A 75 9.35 -13.06 -21.46
N TRP A 76 10.39 -13.52 -20.78
CA TRP A 76 11.62 -12.78 -20.55
C TRP A 76 12.74 -13.27 -21.47
N HIS A 77 13.44 -12.36 -22.13
CA HIS A 77 14.65 -12.65 -22.92
C HIS A 77 15.89 -12.14 -22.19
N HIS A 78 16.71 -13.07 -21.69
CA HIS A 78 17.83 -12.73 -20.81
C HIS A 78 19.02 -12.06 -21.52
N ALA A 79 19.30 -12.43 -22.77
CA ALA A 79 20.33 -11.76 -23.56
C ALA A 79 19.80 -10.45 -24.18
N PRO A 80 20.67 -9.51 -24.58
CA PRO A 80 20.29 -8.44 -25.48
C PRO A 80 19.58 -8.99 -26.72
N CYS A 81 18.38 -8.46 -27.03
CA CYS A 81 17.58 -8.90 -28.17
C CYS A 81 18.26 -8.77 -29.54
N ASN A 82 19.37 -8.05 -29.64
CA ASN A 82 20.19 -7.89 -30.84
C ASN A 82 21.41 -8.82 -30.89
N THR A 83 21.47 -9.85 -30.02
CA THR A 83 22.55 -10.84 -30.01
C THR A 83 22.45 -11.74 -31.24
N THR A 84 23.49 -11.75 -32.07
CA THR A 84 23.53 -12.57 -33.30
C THR A 84 23.32 -14.05 -32.97
N GLY A 85 22.26 -14.64 -33.53
CA GLY A 85 21.89 -16.04 -33.32
C GLY A 85 20.95 -16.28 -32.13
N ASP A 86 20.71 -15.27 -31.30
CA ASP A 86 19.83 -15.28 -30.13
C ASP A 86 19.02 -13.97 -30.09
N LEU A 87 18.29 -13.72 -31.19
CA LEU A 87 17.45 -12.54 -31.34
C LEU A 87 16.07 -12.83 -30.80
N CYS A 88 15.50 -11.87 -30.06
CA CYS A 88 14.11 -11.97 -29.67
C CYS A 88 13.16 -11.73 -30.86
N ALA A 89 11.92 -12.21 -30.74
CA ALA A 89 10.93 -12.12 -31.81
C ALA A 89 10.46 -10.67 -32.06
N TRP A 90 10.43 -9.83 -31.02
CA TRP A 90 9.86 -8.47 -31.06
C TRP A 90 10.90 -7.37 -31.36
N ASP A 91 10.42 -6.18 -31.76
CA ASP A 91 11.27 -5.02 -32.07
C ASP A 91 11.16 -3.91 -31.02
N CYS A 92 12.24 -3.18 -30.78
CA CYS A 92 12.31 -2.18 -29.71
C CYS A 92 11.60 -0.86 -30.03
N ALA A 93 11.55 -0.50 -31.31
CA ALA A 93 10.94 0.73 -31.79
C ALA A 93 9.56 0.42 -32.41
N VAL A 94 9.49 0.48 -33.74
CA VAL A 94 8.27 0.12 -34.48
C VAL A 94 8.26 -1.38 -34.70
N GLU A 95 7.12 -2.02 -34.44
CA GLU A 95 6.95 -3.45 -34.67
C GLU A 95 7.09 -3.78 -36.15
N GLY A 96 7.92 -4.77 -36.48
CA GLY A 96 8.26 -5.17 -37.84
C GLY A 96 9.37 -4.33 -38.50
N SER A 97 10.02 -3.41 -37.78
CA SER A 97 11.16 -2.64 -38.27
C SER A 97 12.46 -3.44 -38.36
N GLY A 98 12.57 -4.54 -37.62
CA GLY A 98 13.81 -5.30 -37.44
C GLY A 98 14.81 -4.65 -36.48
N MET A 99 14.48 -3.49 -35.88
CA MET A 99 15.33 -2.84 -34.89
C MET A 99 15.17 -3.52 -33.53
N LYS A 100 16.09 -4.44 -33.21
CA LYS A 100 16.11 -5.21 -31.97
C LYS A 100 16.62 -4.41 -30.77
N CYS A 101 16.14 -4.76 -29.57
CA CYS A 101 16.58 -4.12 -28.34
C CYS A 101 18.07 -4.43 -28.05
N PRO A 102 18.89 -3.43 -27.70
CA PRO A 102 20.28 -3.66 -27.32
C PRO A 102 20.45 -4.12 -25.86
N TYR A 103 19.37 -4.54 -25.20
CA TYR A 103 19.32 -4.92 -23.80
C TYR A 103 18.36 -6.11 -23.57
N PRO A 104 18.49 -6.83 -22.44
CA PRO A 104 17.52 -7.83 -21.99
C PRO A 104 16.14 -7.19 -21.81
N THR A 105 15.08 -7.90 -22.20
CA THR A 105 13.73 -7.32 -22.19
C THR A 105 12.67 -8.41 -22.19
N ALA A 106 11.46 -8.04 -21.79
CA ALA A 106 10.29 -8.88 -21.88
C ALA A 106 9.55 -8.69 -23.22
N SER A 107 8.70 -9.65 -23.58
CA SER A 107 7.77 -9.48 -24.71
C SER A 107 6.80 -8.31 -24.46
N PRO A 108 6.26 -7.66 -25.50
CA PRO A 108 5.26 -6.59 -25.36
C PRO A 108 4.00 -7.00 -24.59
N ASP A 109 3.43 -6.04 -23.86
CA ASP A 109 2.14 -6.15 -23.16
C ASP A 109 0.96 -5.89 -24.10
N PHE A 110 1.13 -4.98 -25.07
CA PHE A 110 0.21 -4.75 -26.18
C PHE A 110 0.88 -3.93 -27.28
N PHE A 111 0.21 -3.85 -28.43
CA PHE A 111 0.65 -3.06 -29.58
C PHE A 111 -0.38 -1.99 -29.94
N VAL A 112 0.08 -0.75 -30.12
CA VAL A 112 -0.78 0.32 -30.65
C VAL A 112 0.07 1.46 -31.22
N GLY A 113 -0.45 2.13 -32.25
CA GLY A 113 0.07 3.43 -32.70
C GLY A 113 -0.42 4.57 -31.82
N ALA A 114 0.38 5.61 -31.64
CA ALA A 114 0.07 6.70 -30.72
C ALA A 114 0.57 8.06 -31.21
N THR A 115 0.29 9.11 -30.44
CA THR A 115 0.91 10.42 -30.58
C THR A 115 1.50 10.85 -29.24
N VAL A 116 2.66 11.52 -29.28
CA VAL A 116 3.31 12.03 -28.07
C VAL A 116 2.49 13.18 -27.48
N VAL A 117 2.15 13.08 -26.20
CA VAL A 117 1.55 14.18 -25.43
C VAL A 117 2.64 14.95 -24.68
N TRP A 118 3.46 14.24 -23.92
CA TRP A 118 4.63 14.75 -23.22
C TRP A 118 5.82 13.85 -23.48
N SER A 119 7.02 14.43 -23.60
CA SER A 119 8.28 13.71 -23.65
C SER A 119 9.44 14.66 -23.39
N ALA A 120 10.53 14.15 -22.81
CA ALA A 120 11.79 14.89 -22.69
C ALA A 120 12.56 14.97 -24.02
N THR A 121 12.33 14.01 -24.93
CA THR A 121 13.17 13.77 -26.12
C THR A 121 12.43 13.94 -27.43
N MET A 122 11.10 13.99 -27.40
CA MET A 122 10.24 14.10 -28.57
C MET A 122 9.28 15.28 -28.45
N SER A 123 8.95 15.91 -29.57
CA SER A 123 7.95 16.98 -29.60
C SER A 123 6.54 16.42 -29.42
N ALA A 124 5.67 17.16 -28.71
CA ALA A 124 4.25 16.86 -28.66
C ALA A 124 3.64 16.80 -30.08
N GLY A 125 2.71 15.88 -30.29
CA GLY A 125 2.10 15.57 -31.60
C GLY A 125 2.93 14.67 -32.50
N THR A 126 4.16 14.27 -32.10
CA THR A 126 4.95 13.31 -32.89
C THR A 126 4.21 11.97 -32.98
N THR A 127 4.02 11.47 -34.20
CA THR A 127 3.41 10.15 -34.43
C THR A 127 4.36 9.03 -34.03
N ILE A 128 3.82 8.09 -33.25
CA ILE A 128 4.43 6.81 -32.93
C ILE A 128 3.66 5.77 -33.75
N ALA A 129 4.36 5.07 -34.64
CA ALA A 129 3.77 3.96 -35.38
C ALA A 129 3.44 2.79 -34.43
N ASN A 130 3.03 1.64 -34.96
CA ASN A 130 2.67 0.49 -34.12
C ASN A 130 3.85 0.09 -33.19
N HIS A 131 3.76 0.39 -31.90
CA HIS A 131 4.79 0.14 -30.91
C HIS A 131 4.33 -0.93 -29.92
N GLY A 132 5.21 -1.88 -29.61
CA GLY A 132 4.98 -2.87 -28.56
C GLY A 132 5.37 -2.31 -27.20
N TYR A 133 4.41 -1.80 -26.44
CA TYR A 133 4.66 -1.27 -25.10
C TYR A 133 5.05 -2.41 -24.16
N ARG A 134 6.02 -2.19 -23.27
CA ARG A 134 6.59 -3.23 -22.39
C ARG A 134 6.64 -2.80 -20.94
N ALA A 135 6.94 -3.79 -20.12
CA ALA A 135 7.19 -3.68 -18.69
C ALA A 135 6.04 -3.01 -17.91
N GLY A 136 4.81 -3.41 -18.25
CA GLY A 136 3.62 -3.03 -17.51
C GLY A 136 3.29 -1.56 -17.67
N PRO A 137 3.01 -1.07 -18.89
CA PRO A 137 2.52 0.29 -19.11
C PRO A 137 1.24 0.58 -18.32
N PHE A 138 1.09 1.82 -17.89
CA PHE A 138 -0.14 2.31 -17.28
C PHE A 138 -1.04 2.95 -18.33
N VAL A 139 -2.32 2.57 -18.35
CA VAL A 139 -3.30 3.04 -19.34
C VAL A 139 -4.45 3.74 -18.63
N ILE A 140 -4.78 4.94 -19.12
CA ILE A 140 -5.92 5.73 -18.64
C ILE A 140 -6.97 5.71 -19.74
N ASP A 141 -8.17 5.23 -19.42
CA ASP A 141 -9.26 5.15 -20.38
C ASP A 141 -9.60 6.54 -20.96
N ALA A 142 -9.99 6.58 -22.24
CA ALA A 142 -10.38 7.81 -22.94
C ALA A 142 -11.44 8.64 -22.17
N ALA A 143 -12.33 7.99 -21.41
CA ALA A 143 -13.31 8.67 -20.57
C ALA A 143 -12.68 9.55 -19.47
N HIS A 144 -11.47 9.22 -19.02
CA HIS A 144 -10.73 9.93 -17.98
C HIS A 144 -9.56 10.77 -18.52
N ALA A 145 -9.26 10.67 -19.83
CA ALA A 145 -8.10 11.31 -20.45
C ALA A 145 -8.06 12.85 -20.23
N ALA A 146 -9.21 13.53 -20.28
CA ALA A 146 -9.26 14.98 -20.07
C ALA A 146 -8.87 15.38 -18.63
N ALA A 147 -9.38 14.67 -17.62
CA ALA A 147 -9.02 14.90 -16.22
C ALA A 147 -7.55 14.57 -15.95
N ALA A 148 -7.08 13.46 -16.53
CA ALA A 148 -5.69 13.04 -16.44
C ALA A 148 -4.72 14.07 -17.05
N ARG A 149 -5.03 14.62 -18.24
CA ARG A 149 -4.19 15.63 -18.89
C ARG A 149 -3.93 16.84 -18.02
N ALA A 150 -4.95 17.34 -17.32
CA ALA A 150 -4.77 18.48 -16.41
C ALA A 150 -3.74 18.18 -15.31
N ILE A 151 -3.72 16.95 -14.79
CA ILE A 151 -2.74 16.51 -13.77
C ILE A 151 -1.37 16.32 -14.40
N ILE A 152 -1.30 15.67 -15.56
CA ILE A 152 -0.06 15.40 -16.31
C ILE A 152 0.65 16.69 -16.69
N ASP A 153 -0.08 17.68 -17.20
CA ASP A 153 0.46 18.97 -17.60
C ASP A 153 1.11 19.68 -16.40
N VAL A 154 0.42 19.70 -15.26
CA VAL A 154 0.96 20.28 -14.01
C VAL A 154 2.15 19.49 -13.49
N TRP A 155 2.11 18.16 -13.58
CA TRP A 155 3.20 17.30 -13.14
C TRP A 155 4.48 17.54 -13.93
N ASN A 156 4.38 17.68 -15.25
CA ASN A 156 5.52 17.85 -16.15
C ASN A 156 5.96 19.31 -16.36
N ASP A 157 5.11 20.30 -16.09
CA ASP A 157 5.46 21.73 -16.23
C ASP A 157 5.78 22.40 -14.89
N GLN A 158 7.09 22.55 -14.61
CA GLN A 158 7.58 23.22 -13.40
C GLN A 158 7.10 24.67 -13.26
N ALA A 159 6.75 25.35 -14.36
CA ALA A 159 6.25 26.72 -14.30
C ALA A 159 4.88 26.83 -13.59
N THR A 160 4.14 25.72 -13.51
CA THR A 160 2.82 25.67 -12.86
C THR A 160 2.86 25.28 -11.38
N TRP A 161 4.02 24.83 -10.87
CA TRP A 161 4.14 24.28 -9.51
C TRP A 161 3.86 25.30 -8.41
N ALA A 162 4.13 26.58 -8.64
CA ALA A 162 3.81 27.63 -7.68
C ALA A 162 2.29 27.72 -7.41
N ALA A 163 1.46 27.48 -8.44
CA ALA A 163 0.01 27.41 -8.31
C ALA A 163 -0.47 26.02 -7.88
N ASN A 164 0.39 25.00 -8.00
CA ASN A 164 0.09 23.60 -7.72
C ASN A 164 1.18 22.96 -6.84
N PRO A 165 1.30 23.35 -5.55
CA PRO A 165 2.39 22.89 -4.69
C PRO A 165 2.46 21.37 -4.50
N TRP A 166 1.35 20.66 -4.75
CA TRP A 166 1.31 19.20 -4.72
C TRP A 166 2.28 18.56 -5.72
N ALA A 167 2.54 19.19 -6.88
CA ALA A 167 3.44 18.69 -7.91
C ALA A 167 4.93 19.02 -7.69
N GLN A 168 5.22 19.98 -6.81
CA GLN A 168 6.59 20.44 -6.54
C GLN A 168 7.45 19.33 -5.90
N ARG A 169 8.66 19.10 -6.41
CA ARG A 169 9.54 18.02 -5.98
C ARG A 169 11.02 18.33 -6.24
N THR A 170 11.93 17.74 -5.45
CA THR A 170 13.37 18.04 -5.56
C THR A 170 14.05 17.30 -6.70
N VAL A 171 13.58 16.10 -7.04
CA VAL A 171 14.02 15.33 -8.20
C VAL A 171 13.00 15.50 -9.32
N PHE A 172 13.45 15.92 -10.51
CA PHE A 172 12.58 16.16 -11.64
C PHE A 172 13.12 15.52 -12.91
N ASN A 173 12.28 14.71 -13.54
CA ASN A 173 12.40 14.27 -14.92
C ASN A 173 11.01 14.33 -15.55
N VAL A 174 10.93 14.70 -16.84
CA VAL A 174 9.67 14.68 -17.58
C VAL A 174 9.21 13.24 -17.73
N VAL A 175 7.94 12.99 -17.43
CA VAL A 175 7.28 11.71 -17.68
C VAL A 175 6.76 11.71 -19.11
N THR A 176 7.20 10.75 -19.92
CA THR A 176 6.65 10.58 -21.26
C THR A 176 5.20 10.07 -21.14
N VAL A 177 4.31 10.63 -21.96
CA VAL A 177 2.91 10.20 -22.05
C VAL A 177 2.51 10.22 -23.51
N HIS A 178 1.83 9.16 -23.94
CA HIS A 178 1.28 9.03 -25.29
C HIS A 178 -0.25 9.01 -25.25
N GLU A 179 -0.86 9.32 -26.39
CA GLU A 179 -2.28 9.18 -26.65
C GLU A 179 -2.48 8.16 -27.78
N ALA A 180 -3.28 7.11 -27.52
CA ALA A 180 -3.56 6.06 -28.49
C ALA A 180 -4.26 6.63 -29.73
N ALA A 181 -3.69 6.36 -30.91
CA ALA A 181 -4.21 6.85 -32.19
C ALA A 181 -5.37 6.00 -32.73
N ALA A 182 -5.60 4.83 -32.16
CA ALA A 182 -6.70 3.92 -32.48
C ALA A 182 -7.12 3.15 -31.22
N ALA A 183 -8.28 2.49 -31.28
CA ALA A 183 -8.66 1.54 -30.24
C ALA A 183 -7.72 0.32 -30.24
N PHE A 184 -7.46 -0.24 -29.06
CA PHE A 184 -6.63 -1.42 -28.87
C PHE A 184 -7.17 -2.29 -27.74
N THR A 185 -6.66 -3.51 -27.63
CA THR A 185 -6.96 -4.41 -26.51
C THR A 185 -5.69 -4.69 -25.74
N GLY A 186 -5.78 -4.66 -24.42
CA GLY A 186 -4.71 -5.08 -23.51
C GLY A 186 -5.29 -5.90 -22.36
N PHE A 187 -4.49 -6.76 -21.75
CA PHE A 187 -4.89 -7.49 -20.56
C PHE A 187 -4.64 -6.65 -19.30
N VAL A 188 -5.72 -6.22 -18.65
CA VAL A 188 -5.65 -5.43 -17.42
C VAL A 188 -5.39 -6.38 -16.27
N SER A 189 -4.18 -6.33 -15.71
CA SER A 189 -3.80 -7.13 -14.55
C SER A 189 -4.35 -6.53 -13.25
N ARG A 190 -4.40 -5.19 -13.17
CA ARG A 190 -4.96 -4.45 -12.03
C ARG A 190 -5.69 -3.19 -12.49
N ASP A 191 -6.83 -2.91 -11.87
CA ASP A 191 -7.45 -1.59 -11.87
C ASP A 191 -7.02 -0.84 -10.61
N LEU A 192 -6.19 0.17 -10.78
CA LEU A 192 -5.71 1.03 -9.71
C LEU A 192 -6.70 2.19 -9.54
N VAL A 193 -7.20 2.37 -8.33
CA VAL A 193 -8.28 3.34 -8.05
C VAL A 193 -8.02 4.22 -6.83
N ALA A 194 -7.03 3.90 -6.01
CA ALA A 194 -6.63 4.69 -4.85
C ALA A 194 -5.11 4.81 -4.77
N ALA A 195 -4.61 5.96 -4.33
CA ALA A 195 -3.19 6.10 -4.03
C ALA A 195 -2.87 5.43 -2.67
N PRO A 196 -1.78 4.67 -2.55
CA PRO A 196 -1.42 4.06 -1.27
C PRO A 196 -1.13 5.12 -0.20
N THR A 197 -1.59 4.90 1.03
CA THR A 197 -1.02 5.53 2.21
C THR A 197 0.25 4.77 2.60
N ILE A 198 1.36 5.48 2.75
CA ILE A 198 2.70 4.90 2.87
C ILE A 198 3.29 5.27 4.23
N ALA A 199 3.95 4.33 4.90
CA ALA A 199 4.83 4.59 6.03
C ALA A 199 6.20 3.93 5.84
N VAL A 200 7.24 4.59 6.37
CA VAL A 200 8.64 4.12 6.34
C VAL A 200 9.12 3.95 7.77
N PHE A 201 9.71 2.81 8.07
CA PHE A 201 10.26 2.54 9.40
C PHE A 201 11.56 3.32 9.55
N SER A 202 11.65 4.16 10.59
CA SER A 202 12.89 4.80 11.03
C SER A 202 13.73 3.79 11.78
N ASP A 203 14.34 2.90 11.00
CA ASP A 203 15.17 1.78 11.44
C ASP A 203 16.68 2.07 11.33
N GLY A 204 17.01 3.32 11.04
CA GLY A 204 18.38 3.79 10.92
C GLY A 204 18.94 3.69 9.52
N ASN A 205 18.23 3.16 8.50
CA ASN A 205 18.57 3.39 7.09
C ASN A 205 17.32 3.67 6.25
N GLU A 206 16.34 4.34 6.87
CA GLU A 206 15.13 4.80 6.21
C GLU A 206 15.38 5.70 4.99
N ASP A 207 16.57 6.33 4.92
CA ASP A 207 16.97 7.23 3.85
C ASP A 207 17.05 6.56 2.47
N ILE A 208 17.18 5.23 2.44
CA ILE A 208 17.12 4.42 1.22
C ILE A 208 15.70 4.45 0.64
N ALA A 209 14.71 4.06 1.46
CA ALA A 209 13.30 4.07 1.10
C ALA A 209 12.80 5.48 0.76
N THR A 210 13.16 6.48 1.59
CA THR A 210 12.79 7.87 1.30
C THR A 210 13.50 8.37 0.06
N GLY A 211 14.72 7.91 -0.23
CA GLY A 211 15.43 8.14 -1.48
C GLY A 211 14.62 7.70 -2.70
N TYR A 212 14.04 6.49 -2.66
CA TYR A 212 13.19 5.96 -3.74
C TYR A 212 11.91 6.77 -3.91
N LEU A 213 11.21 7.07 -2.80
CA LEU A 213 9.98 7.86 -2.82
C LEU A 213 10.24 9.29 -3.34
N ARG A 214 11.35 9.91 -2.94
CA ARG A 214 11.80 11.22 -3.45
C ARG A 214 12.16 11.17 -4.93
N ALA A 215 12.86 10.13 -5.37
CA ALA A 215 13.18 9.92 -6.78
C ALA A 215 11.93 9.72 -7.63
N ALA A 216 10.84 9.22 -7.05
CA ALA A 216 9.52 9.16 -7.67
C ALA A 216 8.70 10.45 -7.52
N GLY A 217 9.03 11.34 -6.58
CA GLY A 217 8.23 12.52 -6.24
C GLY A 217 6.98 12.20 -5.42
N ILE A 218 6.94 11.03 -4.77
CA ILE A 218 5.88 10.64 -3.85
C ILE A 218 6.13 11.32 -2.50
N LYS A 219 5.05 11.86 -1.93
CA LYS A 219 5.09 12.68 -0.72
C LYS A 219 4.36 12.01 0.42
N GLN A 220 4.68 12.48 1.61
CA GLN A 220 3.97 12.14 2.83
C GLN A 220 2.49 12.56 2.76
N SER A 221 1.69 12.02 3.66
CA SER A 221 0.27 12.27 3.88
C SER A 221 -0.01 13.77 4.08
N ASN A 222 0.87 14.46 4.80
CA ASN A 222 0.82 15.92 5.01
C ASN A 222 1.25 16.77 3.79
N GLY A 223 1.65 16.13 2.68
CA GLY A 223 2.08 16.79 1.45
C GLY A 223 3.53 17.30 1.48
N ALA A 224 4.30 17.02 2.53
CA ALA A 224 5.74 17.24 2.55
C ALA A 224 6.49 16.14 1.80
N GLU A 225 7.65 16.48 1.23
CA GLU A 225 8.56 15.47 0.72
C GLU A 225 9.07 14.59 1.88
N PHE A 226 9.33 13.30 1.63
CA PHE A 226 9.99 12.46 2.63
C PHE A 226 11.38 13.01 2.97
N PRO A 227 11.86 12.88 4.22
CA PRO A 227 13.13 13.47 4.61
C PRO A 227 14.30 12.74 3.95
N ALA A 228 15.27 13.50 3.44
CA ALA A 228 16.52 12.95 2.88
C ALA A 228 17.53 12.51 3.95
N ALA A 229 17.32 12.93 5.20
CA ALA A 229 18.11 12.51 6.34
C ALA A 229 17.25 11.66 7.27
N ARG A 230 17.91 10.79 8.02
CA ARG A 230 17.28 10.00 9.09
C ARG A 230 16.56 10.91 10.07
N CYS A 231 15.43 10.46 10.56
CA CYS A 231 14.72 11.13 11.64
C CYS A 231 14.87 10.31 12.94
N GLY A 232 14.41 10.84 14.07
CA GLY A 232 14.36 10.12 15.33
C GLY A 232 13.09 10.46 16.10
N ALA A 233 13.02 10.05 17.37
CA ALA A 233 11.81 10.15 18.20
C ALA A 233 11.21 11.58 18.31
N ASN A 234 12.02 12.64 18.12
CA ASN A 234 11.55 14.03 18.23
C ASN A 234 10.96 14.58 16.93
N ASN A 235 11.15 13.92 15.79
CA ASN A 235 10.76 14.42 14.47
C ASN A 235 10.25 13.36 13.49
N CYS A 236 10.14 12.09 13.90
CA CYS A 236 9.40 11.04 13.21
C CYS A 236 8.05 10.80 13.91
N GLY A 237 7.05 10.40 13.13
CA GLY A 237 5.83 9.78 13.62
C GLY A 237 4.64 10.73 13.66
N PRO A 238 3.43 10.18 13.92
CA PRO A 238 2.20 10.95 13.93
C PRO A 238 2.29 12.21 14.80
N GLY A 239 1.85 13.35 14.24
CA GLY A 239 1.89 14.65 14.93
C GLY A 239 3.21 15.41 14.79
N THR A 240 4.23 14.85 14.11
CA THR A 240 5.47 15.56 13.77
C THR A 240 5.46 16.14 12.35
N ALA A 241 6.59 16.74 11.93
CA ALA A 241 6.78 17.17 10.55
C ALA A 241 6.89 15.97 9.57
N ASN A 242 7.22 14.77 10.06
CA ASN A 242 7.34 13.55 9.27
C ASN A 242 6.37 12.47 9.78
N PRO A 243 5.06 12.66 9.58
CA PRO A 243 4.03 11.79 10.16
C PRO A 243 4.09 10.34 9.69
N ASP A 244 4.67 10.10 8.51
CA ASP A 244 4.73 8.78 7.88
C ASP A 244 6.08 8.08 8.11
N MET A 245 6.95 8.66 8.92
CA MET A 245 8.17 8.02 9.38
C MET A 245 7.89 7.40 10.75
N LEU A 246 7.87 6.08 10.87
CA LEU A 246 7.48 5.40 12.10
C LEU A 246 8.70 4.92 12.87
N THR A 247 8.81 5.30 14.14
CA THR A 247 9.88 4.76 14.99
C THR A 247 9.53 3.33 15.39
N VAL A 248 10.55 2.49 15.60
CA VAL A 248 10.34 1.11 16.05
C VAL A 248 9.46 1.03 17.32
N PRO A 249 9.68 1.85 18.37
CA PRO A 249 8.78 1.85 19.53
C PRO A 249 7.34 2.29 19.21
N SER A 250 7.14 3.19 18.24
CA SER A 250 5.78 3.56 17.84
C SER A 250 5.03 2.45 17.12
N ILE A 251 5.75 1.56 16.41
CA ILE A 251 5.17 0.40 15.73
C ILE A 251 4.77 -0.67 16.74
N MET A 252 5.63 -0.94 17.73
CA MET A 252 5.34 -1.84 18.86
C MET A 252 4.13 -1.38 19.70
N GLY A 253 3.98 -0.06 19.86
CA GLY A 253 2.94 0.52 20.70
C GLY A 253 3.15 0.30 22.21
N ASP A 254 2.08 0.32 23.00
CA ASP A 254 2.13 0.18 24.46
C ASP A 254 2.11 -1.29 24.89
N MET A 255 3.26 -1.75 25.38
CA MET A 255 3.46 -3.13 25.86
C MET A 255 3.06 -3.35 27.32
N GLY A 256 2.58 -2.33 28.04
CA GLY A 256 2.24 -2.45 29.45
C GLY A 256 3.47 -2.71 30.33
N THR A 257 3.33 -3.56 31.35
CA THR A 257 4.41 -3.86 32.30
C THR A 257 4.86 -5.31 32.24
N CYS A 258 6.06 -5.61 32.71
CA CYS A 258 6.66 -6.93 32.54
C CYS A 258 5.89 -8.06 33.29
N ASP A 259 5.05 -7.72 34.28
CA ASP A 259 4.10 -8.63 34.97
C ASP A 259 2.65 -8.57 34.46
N ALA A 260 2.34 -7.62 33.58
CA ALA A 260 1.04 -7.47 32.92
C ALA A 260 1.26 -6.97 31.48
N PRO A 261 1.91 -7.79 30.63
CA PRO A 261 2.21 -7.37 29.27
C PRO A 261 0.91 -7.19 28.48
N ASN A 262 0.88 -6.15 27.66
CA ASN A 262 -0.15 -6.01 26.64
C ASN A 262 0.16 -6.98 25.50
N LEU A 263 -0.84 -7.79 25.12
CA LEU A 263 -0.74 -8.78 24.04
C LEU A 263 -1.60 -8.39 22.83
N ASP A 264 -2.05 -7.14 22.79
CA ASP A 264 -2.77 -6.59 21.64
C ASP A 264 -1.78 -6.14 20.56
N HIS A 265 -1.59 -6.96 19.53
CA HIS A 265 -0.70 -6.64 18.39
C HIS A 265 -1.33 -5.65 17.38
N LYS A 266 -2.32 -4.85 17.80
CA LYS A 266 -2.98 -3.83 16.99
C LYS A 266 -3.03 -2.48 17.70
N ASN A 267 -2.09 -2.24 18.62
CA ASN A 267 -2.07 -1.06 19.47
C ASN A 267 -1.00 -0.03 19.05
N GLY A 268 -0.11 -0.42 18.14
CA GLY A 268 0.91 0.44 17.56
C GLY A 268 0.42 1.39 16.46
N ALA A 269 1.35 2.18 15.93
CA ALA A 269 1.11 3.21 14.93
C ALA A 269 0.68 2.65 13.56
N LEU A 270 0.80 1.34 13.33
CA LEU A 270 0.30 0.69 12.12
C LEU A 270 -1.23 0.70 12.05
N PHE A 271 -1.88 0.88 13.20
CA PHE A 271 -3.33 0.84 13.33
C PHE A 271 -3.89 2.17 13.82
N THR A 272 -5.11 2.44 13.38
CA THR A 272 -5.98 3.42 14.01
C THR A 272 -6.47 2.88 15.36
N ALA A 273 -7.02 3.75 16.20
CA ALA A 273 -7.58 3.36 17.50
C ALA A 273 -8.71 2.31 17.42
N ASP A 274 -9.30 2.11 16.24
CA ASP A 274 -10.33 1.08 15.99
C ASP A 274 -9.72 -0.27 15.53
N GLY A 275 -8.39 -0.42 15.55
CA GLY A 275 -7.67 -1.65 15.16
C GLY A 275 -7.59 -1.87 13.64
N ILE A 276 -7.85 -0.83 12.85
CA ILE A 276 -7.83 -0.87 11.38
C ILE A 276 -6.50 -0.29 10.88
N PRO A 277 -5.85 -0.85 9.84
CA PRO A 277 -4.63 -0.32 9.26
C PRO A 277 -4.71 1.18 8.94
N ALA A 278 -3.73 1.95 9.42
CA ALA A 278 -3.55 3.36 9.09
C ALA A 278 -2.85 3.56 7.73
N TYR A 279 -2.13 2.53 7.27
CA TYR A 279 -1.33 2.53 6.05
C TYR A 279 -1.76 1.41 5.12
N CYS A 280 -1.61 1.64 3.82
CA CYS A 280 -1.75 0.62 2.77
C CYS A 280 -0.41 -0.07 2.52
N GLN A 281 0.68 0.67 2.72
CA GLN A 281 2.05 0.28 2.39
C GLN A 281 2.97 0.61 3.55
N ILE A 282 3.71 -0.37 4.05
CA ILE A 282 4.74 -0.16 5.07
C ILE A 282 6.07 -0.77 4.61
N MET A 283 7.18 -0.15 5.01
CA MET A 283 8.49 -0.62 4.58
C MET A 283 9.58 -0.46 5.64
N SER A 284 10.47 -1.44 5.68
CA SER A 284 11.68 -1.44 6.51
C SER A 284 12.89 -1.83 5.66
N MET A 285 14.01 -1.17 5.87
CA MET A 285 15.21 -1.36 5.06
C MET A 285 16.30 -2.09 5.85
N HIS A 286 16.50 -1.76 7.12
CA HIS A 286 17.69 -2.20 7.85
C HIS A 286 17.46 -2.51 9.33
N TRP A 287 16.20 -2.60 9.74
CA TRP A 287 15.89 -3.13 11.07
C TRP A 287 16.45 -4.55 11.16
N ASN A 288 17.42 -4.80 12.04
CA ASN A 288 18.25 -6.00 11.98
C ASN A 288 17.88 -7.02 13.05
N VAL A 289 18.45 -8.22 12.98
CA VAL A 289 18.20 -9.30 13.95
C VAL A 289 18.59 -8.91 15.38
N THR A 290 19.59 -8.05 15.59
CA THR A 290 19.93 -7.60 16.95
C THR A 290 18.84 -6.71 17.52
N ASP A 291 18.28 -5.80 16.71
CA ASP A 291 17.15 -4.97 17.10
C ASP A 291 15.88 -5.81 17.32
N ARG A 292 15.64 -6.81 16.48
CA ARG A 292 14.59 -7.82 16.70
C ARG A 292 14.73 -8.51 18.05
N GLU A 293 15.90 -9.07 18.37
CA GLU A 293 16.14 -9.81 19.62
C GLU A 293 16.21 -8.93 20.88
N LYS A 294 16.12 -7.60 20.72
CA LYS A 294 16.23 -6.66 21.82
C LYS A 294 14.92 -6.59 22.61
N VAL A 295 15.04 -6.67 23.93
CA VAL A 295 13.94 -6.43 24.87
C VAL A 295 14.41 -5.53 26.02
N GLU A 296 13.68 -4.47 26.31
CA GLU A 296 13.99 -3.51 27.38
C GLU A 296 12.80 -3.27 28.32
N CYS A 297 13.04 -3.35 29.65
CA CYS A 297 12.14 -2.90 30.72
C CYS A 297 12.76 -1.62 31.33
N ASN A 298 11.99 -0.54 31.51
CA ASN A 298 12.46 0.74 32.05
C ASN A 298 13.68 1.36 31.30
N GLY A 299 13.80 1.11 30.00
CA GLY A 299 14.90 1.60 29.18
C GLY A 299 16.23 0.85 29.37
N GLY A 300 16.23 -0.29 30.05
CA GLY A 300 17.38 -1.19 30.17
C GLY A 300 16.99 -2.65 29.91
N ALA A 301 17.96 -3.55 29.89
CA ALA A 301 17.69 -4.97 29.63
C ALA A 301 16.65 -5.55 30.61
N CYS A 302 15.68 -6.28 30.07
CA CYS A 302 14.73 -7.02 30.90
C CYS A 302 15.46 -8.06 31.77
N PRO A 303 15.01 -8.30 33.02
CA PRO A 303 15.38 -9.46 33.85
C PRO A 303 14.67 -10.75 33.41
N ALA A 304 15.31 -11.91 33.53
CA ALA A 304 14.88 -13.18 32.93
C ALA A 304 13.50 -13.72 33.37
N THR A 305 12.89 -13.18 34.44
CA THR A 305 11.58 -13.61 34.91
C THR A 305 10.63 -12.43 35.18
N PRO A 306 9.31 -12.59 34.96
CA PRO A 306 8.33 -11.53 35.22
C PRO A 306 8.39 -10.95 36.64
N ALA A 307 8.70 -11.80 37.62
CA ALA A 307 8.76 -11.40 39.02
C ALA A 307 9.90 -10.40 39.31
N GLU A 308 11.00 -10.46 38.56
CA GLU A 308 12.17 -9.60 38.74
C GLU A 308 11.97 -8.19 38.15
N CYS A 309 11.02 -8.04 37.22
CA CYS A 309 10.66 -6.78 36.58
C CYS A 309 9.19 -6.37 36.79
N ALA A 310 8.54 -6.88 37.83
CA ALA A 310 7.16 -6.55 38.13
C ALA A 310 6.94 -5.03 38.24
N GLY A 311 5.92 -4.52 37.55
CA GLY A 311 5.59 -3.10 37.46
C GLY A 311 6.54 -2.25 36.61
N GLN A 312 7.61 -2.82 36.05
CA GLN A 312 8.47 -2.09 35.12
C GLN A 312 7.77 -2.02 33.75
N PRO A 313 7.65 -0.85 33.11
CA PRO A 313 7.16 -0.75 31.74
C PRO A 313 8.11 -1.43 30.76
N ILE A 314 7.56 -2.17 29.82
CA ILE A 314 8.31 -2.69 28.67
C ILE A 314 8.47 -1.52 27.68
N THR A 315 9.70 -1.06 27.48
CA THR A 315 10.01 0.13 26.67
C THR A 315 10.46 -0.22 25.25
N TYR A 316 10.81 -1.48 25.00
CA TYR A 316 11.18 -2.00 23.69
C TYR A 316 10.99 -3.53 23.66
N HIS A 317 10.41 -4.06 22.59
CA HIS A 317 10.27 -5.49 22.33
C HIS A 317 10.32 -5.74 20.82
N GLY A 318 11.46 -6.16 20.29
CA GLY A 318 11.61 -6.27 18.84
C GLY A 318 10.68 -7.31 18.22
N HIS A 319 10.44 -8.46 18.86
CA HIS A 319 9.48 -9.44 18.35
C HIS A 319 8.02 -8.91 18.34
N GLU A 320 7.70 -7.86 19.11
CA GLU A 320 6.35 -7.25 19.03
C GLU A 320 6.16 -6.50 17.70
N VAL A 321 7.23 -5.89 17.18
CA VAL A 321 7.20 -5.22 15.88
C VAL A 321 6.82 -6.22 14.79
N VAL A 322 7.34 -7.45 14.87
CA VAL A 322 6.99 -8.54 13.95
C VAL A 322 5.53 -8.95 14.11
N ALA A 323 5.03 -9.01 15.35
CA ALA A 323 3.64 -9.30 15.67
C ALA A 323 2.68 -8.25 15.09
N GLU A 324 3.00 -6.97 15.27
CA GLU A 324 2.23 -5.83 14.74
C GLU A 324 2.23 -5.84 13.20
N VAL A 325 3.38 -6.15 12.55
CA VAL A 325 3.44 -6.33 11.09
C VAL A 325 2.61 -7.55 10.65
N ARG A 326 2.65 -8.67 11.38
CA ARG A 326 1.83 -9.85 11.09
C ARG A 326 0.33 -9.53 11.20
N ALA A 327 -0.09 -8.86 12.27
CA ALA A 327 -1.46 -8.41 12.46
C ALA A 327 -1.89 -7.41 11.37
N PHE A 328 -0.95 -6.60 10.86
CA PHE A 328 -1.19 -5.66 9.76
C PHE A 328 -1.46 -6.42 8.46
N LEU A 329 -0.71 -7.50 8.22
CA LEU A 329 -0.88 -8.41 7.09
C LEU A 329 -2.12 -9.34 7.22
N GLU A 330 -2.98 -9.19 8.23
CA GLU A 330 -4.33 -9.80 8.21
C GLU A 330 -5.30 -9.00 7.31
N TYR A 331 -4.87 -7.84 6.80
CA TYR A 331 -5.64 -6.95 5.94
C TYR A 331 -5.07 -6.92 4.52
N PRO A 332 -5.82 -6.42 3.51
CA PRO A 332 -5.36 -6.33 2.11
C PRO A 332 -4.33 -5.19 1.89
N VAL A 333 -3.25 -5.21 2.66
CA VAL A 333 -2.16 -4.23 2.71
C VAL A 333 -0.85 -4.90 2.29
N HIS A 334 0.25 -4.14 2.30
CA HIS A 334 1.55 -4.69 1.89
C HIS A 334 2.70 -4.23 2.79
N PHE A 335 3.63 -5.16 3.01
CA PHE A 335 4.88 -4.97 3.71
C PHE A 335 6.06 -5.21 2.77
N PHE A 336 6.97 -4.24 2.70
CA PHE A 336 8.22 -4.35 1.97
C PHE A 336 9.42 -4.38 2.92
N ALA A 337 10.31 -5.35 2.75
CA ALA A 337 11.59 -5.40 3.45
C ALA A 337 12.77 -5.46 2.48
N GLU A 338 13.83 -4.72 2.77
CA GLU A 338 15.11 -4.79 2.03
C GLU A 338 16.24 -5.22 2.97
N CYS A 339 17.35 -5.73 2.43
CA CYS A 339 18.59 -5.98 3.18
C CYS A 339 18.34 -6.69 4.55
N GLN A 340 18.90 -6.17 5.64
CA GLN A 340 18.83 -6.76 6.99
C GLN A 340 17.41 -6.93 7.53
N ALA A 341 16.46 -6.13 7.04
CA ALA A 341 15.06 -6.27 7.44
C ALA A 341 14.50 -7.62 6.99
N VAL A 342 14.93 -8.17 5.85
CA VAL A 342 14.41 -9.46 5.37
C VAL A 342 14.66 -10.56 6.40
N ASN A 343 15.90 -10.75 6.86
CA ASN A 343 16.17 -11.74 7.90
C ASN A 343 15.57 -11.36 9.26
N ALA A 344 15.54 -10.08 9.61
CA ALA A 344 14.94 -9.66 10.87
C ALA A 344 13.46 -10.05 10.93
N TYR A 345 12.68 -9.85 9.87
CA TYR A 345 11.30 -10.30 9.84
C TYR A 345 11.21 -11.80 9.56
N GLU A 346 11.68 -12.31 8.42
CA GLU A 346 11.41 -13.68 7.97
C GLU A 346 11.90 -14.76 8.95
N ASN A 347 13.09 -14.56 9.54
CA ASN A 347 13.71 -15.55 10.42
C ASN A 347 13.29 -15.41 11.88
N THR A 348 12.26 -14.61 12.21
CA THR A 348 11.79 -14.49 13.60
C THR A 348 11.14 -15.80 14.05
N THR A 349 11.67 -16.35 15.13
CA THR A 349 11.08 -17.48 15.87
C THR A 349 11.03 -17.12 17.35
N PRO A 350 10.10 -17.68 18.15
CA PRO A 350 9.92 -17.32 19.55
C PRO A 350 11.23 -17.53 20.31
N ASN A 351 11.65 -16.54 21.09
CA ASN A 351 12.90 -16.60 21.84
C ASN A 351 12.67 -17.33 23.18
N PRO A 352 13.28 -18.51 23.40
CA PRO A 352 13.08 -19.26 24.63
C PRO A 352 13.65 -18.56 25.89
N ALA A 353 14.41 -17.48 25.73
CA ALA A 353 14.86 -16.64 26.84
C ALA A 353 13.73 -15.79 27.45
N TRP A 354 12.66 -15.51 26.68
CA TRP A 354 11.55 -14.62 27.07
C TRP A 354 10.17 -15.26 26.85
N PRO A 355 9.91 -16.51 27.32
CA PRO A 355 8.73 -17.28 26.92
C PRO A 355 7.38 -16.70 27.38
N TYR A 356 7.39 -15.68 28.25
CA TYR A 356 6.19 -14.98 28.71
C TYR A 356 5.90 -13.69 27.90
N LEU A 357 6.88 -13.21 27.13
CA LEU A 357 6.76 -12.11 26.19
C LEU A 357 6.84 -12.60 24.74
N ASP A 358 6.80 -13.91 24.52
CA ASP A 358 6.80 -14.51 23.19
C ASP A 358 5.60 -15.46 23.06
N ASP A 359 4.84 -15.27 21.99
CA ASP A 359 3.68 -16.08 21.66
C ASP A 359 3.71 -16.42 20.15
N PRO A 360 2.92 -17.41 19.68
CA PRO A 360 2.95 -17.84 18.28
C PRO A 360 2.64 -16.75 17.25
N GLY A 361 2.00 -15.64 17.66
CA GLY A 361 1.75 -14.48 16.80
C GLY A 361 3.02 -13.69 16.44
N ARG A 362 4.18 -14.02 17.02
CA ARG A 362 5.46 -13.35 16.76
C ARG A 362 6.35 -14.08 15.74
N ASP A 363 5.85 -15.16 15.14
CA ASP A 363 6.57 -15.89 14.09
C ASP A 363 6.67 -15.05 12.81
N GLY A 364 7.86 -14.80 12.31
CA GLY A 364 8.06 -13.91 11.16
C GLY A 364 8.12 -14.61 9.82
N HIS A 365 7.98 -15.93 9.81
CA HIS A 365 7.95 -16.83 8.64
C HIS A 365 6.81 -16.52 7.68
N PHE A 366 6.91 -15.43 6.91
CA PHE A 366 5.86 -14.99 6.00
C PHE A 366 5.89 -15.77 4.68
N LEU A 367 7.07 -16.05 4.11
CA LEU A 367 7.21 -16.76 2.83
C LEU A 367 7.72 -18.19 2.97
N THR A 368 8.34 -18.56 4.10
CA THR A 368 8.91 -19.88 4.36
C THR A 368 8.13 -20.61 5.45
N THR A 369 7.89 -21.91 5.34
CA THR A 369 7.42 -22.72 6.48
C THR A 369 8.58 -23.56 6.99
N THR A 370 9.05 -23.20 8.18
CA THR A 370 9.70 -24.09 9.15
C THR A 370 10.75 -25.04 8.58
N GLY A 371 11.99 -24.56 8.49
CA GLY A 371 13.10 -25.50 8.63
C GLY A 371 12.97 -26.24 9.97
N THR A 372 13.27 -27.54 9.99
CA THR A 372 13.34 -28.33 11.22
C THR A 372 14.81 -28.49 11.60
N PRO A 373 15.31 -27.74 12.60
CA PRO A 373 16.67 -27.89 13.10
C PRO A 373 17.01 -29.35 13.41
N PRO A 374 18.08 -29.91 12.81
CA PRO A 374 18.59 -31.22 13.20
C PRO A 374 18.99 -31.24 14.68
N ALA A 375 18.95 -32.43 15.28
CA ALA A 375 19.50 -32.65 16.62
C ALA A 375 21.03 -32.61 16.61
N CYS A 376 21.63 -32.24 17.73
CA CYS A 376 23.08 -32.26 17.88
C CYS A 376 23.68 -33.69 17.82
N PRO A 377 24.96 -33.85 17.41
CA PRO A 377 25.91 -32.81 17.00
C PRO A 377 25.66 -32.29 15.58
N CYS A 378 25.90 -31.00 15.37
CA CYS A 378 25.75 -30.38 14.05
C CYS A 378 26.88 -30.85 13.13
N THR A 379 26.49 -31.28 11.93
CA THR A 379 27.41 -31.79 10.91
C THR A 379 27.82 -30.72 9.91
N ASP A 380 27.10 -29.60 9.89
CA ASP A 380 27.39 -28.44 9.08
C ASP A 380 28.19 -27.40 9.89
N ALA A 381 29.22 -26.82 9.27
CA ALA A 381 30.12 -25.87 9.92
C ALA A 381 29.46 -24.49 10.15
N GLU A 382 28.45 -24.14 9.36
CA GLU A 382 27.68 -22.89 9.50
C GLU A 382 26.73 -22.95 10.71
N PHE A 383 26.59 -24.12 11.34
CA PHE A 383 25.68 -24.37 12.45
C PHE A 383 26.42 -24.68 13.76
N GLU A 384 25.77 -24.36 14.88
CA GLU A 384 26.21 -24.70 16.22
C GLU A 384 25.12 -25.36 17.06
N CYS A 385 25.54 -26.15 18.04
CA CYS A 385 24.63 -26.84 18.93
C CYS A 385 24.22 -25.93 20.08
N VAL A 386 22.93 -25.56 20.14
CA VAL A 386 22.33 -24.80 21.24
C VAL A 386 21.11 -25.58 21.72
N ASN A 387 21.06 -25.93 23.02
CA ASN A 387 19.94 -26.66 23.62
C ASN A 387 19.51 -27.93 22.86
N ASN A 388 20.48 -28.74 22.42
CA ASN A 388 20.29 -29.98 21.63
C ASN A 388 19.73 -29.80 20.21
N VAL A 389 19.64 -28.58 19.70
CA VAL A 389 19.25 -28.30 18.30
C VAL A 389 20.35 -27.53 17.58
N CYS A 390 20.44 -27.73 16.27
CA CYS A 390 21.41 -27.05 15.40
C CYS A 390 20.84 -25.73 14.88
N VAL A 391 21.49 -24.63 15.25
CA VAL A 391 21.11 -23.27 14.83
C VAL A 391 22.24 -22.60 14.06
N PRO A 392 21.95 -21.66 13.15
CA PRO A 392 22.99 -20.89 12.45
C PRO A 392 23.93 -20.17 13.42
N ARG A 393 25.23 -20.16 13.09
CA ARG A 393 26.27 -19.46 13.86
C ARG A 393 26.22 -17.95 13.65
N ASP A 394 25.94 -17.49 12.43
CA ASP A 394 25.77 -16.07 12.19
C ASP A 394 24.50 -15.60 12.88
N ILE A 395 24.63 -14.57 13.71
CA ILE A 395 23.50 -13.96 14.41
C ILE A 395 22.43 -13.49 13.42
N LYS A 396 22.82 -13.04 12.23
CA LYS A 396 21.89 -12.53 11.20
C LYS A 396 21.02 -13.62 10.59
N GLU A 397 21.50 -14.86 10.62
CA GLU A 397 20.79 -16.01 10.05
C GLU A 397 20.00 -16.78 11.11
N LYS A 398 20.02 -16.32 12.38
CA LYS A 398 19.30 -16.99 13.46
C LYS A 398 17.80 -17.02 13.19
N GLY A 399 17.32 -18.23 12.96
CA GLY A 399 15.94 -18.60 12.66
C GLY A 399 15.92 -19.92 11.91
N ALA A 400 14.82 -20.20 11.21
CA ALA A 400 14.61 -21.48 10.53
C ALA A 400 14.57 -21.39 8.98
N GLY A 401 14.91 -20.24 8.39
CA GLY A 401 14.55 -19.93 7.00
C GLY A 401 15.73 -19.61 6.08
N PHE A 402 16.09 -18.33 6.07
CA PHE A 402 17.02 -17.73 5.13
C PHE A 402 18.46 -17.73 5.62
N MET A 403 19.35 -18.08 4.70
CA MET A 403 20.80 -17.93 4.83
C MET A 403 21.26 -16.82 3.88
N ILE A 404 22.18 -15.98 4.31
CA ILE A 404 22.75 -14.90 3.51
C ILE A 404 23.60 -15.51 2.39
N ALA A 405 23.40 -15.01 1.18
CA ALA A 405 24.13 -15.44 0.00
C ALA A 405 24.77 -14.26 -0.73
N ALA A 406 25.81 -14.53 -1.52
CA ALA A 406 26.33 -13.54 -2.45
C ALA A 406 25.29 -13.21 -3.54
N SER A 407 25.38 -12.01 -4.13
CA SER A 407 24.51 -11.62 -5.24
C SER A 407 24.66 -12.58 -6.44
N PRO A 408 23.55 -12.99 -7.09
CA PRO A 408 23.62 -13.82 -8.29
C PRO A 408 24.18 -13.04 -9.48
N ASN A 409 25.04 -13.69 -10.28
CA ASN A 409 25.50 -13.16 -11.55
C ASN A 409 25.84 -14.31 -12.51
N PRO A 410 25.08 -14.52 -13.61
CA PRO A 410 23.92 -13.73 -14.06
C PRO A 410 22.62 -14.09 -13.31
N VAL A 411 21.65 -13.17 -13.33
CA VAL A 411 20.32 -13.38 -12.73
C VAL A 411 19.36 -14.13 -13.66
N LYS A 412 18.46 -14.92 -13.09
CA LYS A 412 17.31 -15.52 -13.76
C LYS A 412 16.06 -14.74 -13.36
N VAL A 413 15.28 -14.33 -14.35
CA VAL A 413 14.00 -13.63 -14.15
C VAL A 413 12.88 -14.64 -14.33
N LEU A 414 12.00 -14.71 -13.33
CA LEU A 414 10.84 -15.60 -13.27
C LEU A 414 9.58 -14.73 -13.22
N HIS A 415 8.46 -15.26 -13.70
CA HIS A 415 7.17 -14.56 -13.63
C HIS A 415 7.14 -13.13 -14.22
N PRO A 416 7.68 -12.87 -15.43
CA PRO A 416 7.59 -11.53 -16.04
C PRO A 416 6.15 -11.07 -16.33
N GLU A 417 5.15 -11.94 -16.19
CA GLU A 417 3.72 -11.67 -16.37
C GLU A 417 3.02 -11.04 -15.15
N VAL A 418 3.70 -10.91 -13.99
CA VAL A 418 3.09 -10.38 -12.76
C VAL A 418 3.47 -8.90 -12.50
N PRO A 419 2.57 -8.07 -11.96
CA PRO A 419 2.83 -6.63 -11.73
C PRO A 419 4.10 -6.32 -10.93
N TYR A 420 4.37 -7.11 -9.90
CA TYR A 420 5.57 -6.98 -9.07
C TYR A 420 6.89 -7.09 -9.85
N ASN A 421 6.94 -7.87 -10.93
CA ASN A 421 8.17 -8.14 -11.68
C ASN A 421 8.24 -7.42 -13.03
N GLN A 422 7.57 -6.28 -13.15
CA GLN A 422 7.60 -5.49 -14.37
C GLN A 422 8.85 -4.61 -14.44
N PHE A 423 9.77 -4.97 -15.33
CA PHE A 423 10.90 -4.12 -15.72
C PHE A 423 11.34 -4.35 -17.17
N ASP A 424 12.14 -3.43 -17.69
CA ASP A 424 12.74 -3.47 -19.03
C ASP A 424 14.22 -3.10 -18.91
N GLY A 425 15.11 -3.87 -19.52
CA GLY A 425 16.55 -3.72 -19.37
C GLY A 425 17.21 -4.72 -18.42
N ALA A 426 18.49 -4.49 -18.15
CA ALA A 426 19.27 -5.36 -17.28
C ALA A 426 18.92 -5.11 -15.80
N PHE A 427 18.76 -6.19 -15.03
CA PHE A 427 18.70 -6.12 -13.58
C PHE A 427 20.11 -6.29 -13.01
N GLY A 428 20.69 -5.20 -12.50
CA GLY A 428 21.92 -5.21 -11.74
C GLY A 428 21.63 -5.52 -10.28
N THR A 429 22.25 -6.56 -9.73
CA THR A 429 22.18 -6.85 -8.29
C THR A 429 23.06 -5.89 -7.51
N GLU A 430 22.60 -5.47 -6.34
CA GLU A 430 23.42 -4.70 -5.41
C GLU A 430 24.07 -5.59 -4.35
N GLY A 431 25.21 -5.13 -3.83
CA GLY A 431 25.84 -5.73 -2.66
C GLY A 431 25.12 -5.36 -1.38
N GLY A 432 25.77 -5.55 -0.24
CA GLY A 432 25.21 -5.22 1.07
C GLY A 432 25.58 -6.25 2.12
N SER A 433 25.03 -6.09 3.31
CA SER A 433 25.13 -7.14 4.33
C SER A 433 24.30 -8.36 3.99
N GLU A 434 23.21 -8.19 3.22
CA GLU A 434 22.30 -9.26 2.80
C GLU A 434 21.97 -9.11 1.30
N PRO A 435 22.90 -9.49 0.41
CA PRO A 435 22.78 -9.25 -1.03
C PRO A 435 21.72 -10.13 -1.70
N ALA A 436 21.56 -11.36 -1.22
CA ALA A 436 20.63 -12.36 -1.70
C ALA A 436 20.43 -13.43 -0.61
N TYR A 437 19.50 -14.36 -0.81
CA TYR A 437 19.14 -15.37 0.18
C TYR A 437 19.16 -16.79 -0.40
N ASN A 438 19.69 -17.73 0.35
CA ASN A 438 19.53 -19.17 0.13
C ASN A 438 18.48 -19.71 1.11
N LEU A 439 17.77 -20.76 0.71
CA LEU A 439 17.03 -21.58 1.65
C LEU A 439 17.95 -22.65 2.26
N SER A 440 17.93 -22.79 3.58
CA SER A 440 18.78 -23.77 4.26
C SER A 440 18.37 -25.20 3.93
N THR A 441 19.20 -25.89 3.15
CA THR A 441 19.01 -27.34 2.91
C THR A 441 19.27 -28.16 4.17
N TYR A 442 20.13 -27.68 5.09
CA TYR A 442 20.43 -28.35 6.35
C TYR A 442 19.24 -28.35 7.31
N LEU A 443 18.48 -27.24 7.32
CA LEU A 443 17.23 -27.13 8.06
C LEU A 443 16.02 -27.71 7.29
N GLY A 444 16.17 -28.04 6.00
CA GLY A 444 15.06 -28.49 5.16
C GLY A 444 14.05 -27.38 4.85
N THR A 445 14.50 -26.12 4.82
CA THR A 445 13.65 -24.96 4.59
C THR A 445 13.09 -24.95 3.17
N MET A 446 11.81 -24.62 3.04
CA MET A 446 11.12 -24.41 1.76
C MET A 446 10.19 -23.19 1.85
N TYR A 447 9.88 -22.59 0.69
CA TYR A 447 8.79 -21.61 0.59
C TYR A 447 7.44 -22.29 0.84
N LYS A 448 6.49 -21.56 1.44
CA LYS A 448 5.14 -22.05 1.77
C LYS A 448 4.31 -22.36 0.53
N ASN A 449 4.51 -21.60 -0.54
CA ASN A 449 3.75 -21.73 -1.79
C ASN A 449 4.60 -22.29 -2.94
N ASP A 450 5.23 -23.45 -2.72
CA ASP A 450 5.96 -24.24 -3.73
C ASP A 450 6.96 -23.47 -4.64
N ARG A 451 7.49 -22.33 -4.15
CA ARG A 451 8.47 -21.43 -4.80
C ARG A 451 7.92 -20.47 -5.85
N GLU A 452 6.60 -20.31 -5.99
CA GLU A 452 5.97 -19.31 -6.88
C GLU A 452 6.16 -17.86 -6.39
N VAL A 453 6.84 -17.67 -5.24
CA VAL A 453 7.13 -16.35 -4.66
C VAL A 453 8.45 -15.76 -5.13
N THR A 454 9.33 -16.51 -5.81
CA THR A 454 10.67 -16.04 -6.20
C THR A 454 10.68 -15.53 -7.65
N PHE A 455 11.06 -14.27 -7.85
CA PHE A 455 10.94 -13.57 -9.13
C PHE A 455 12.30 -13.21 -9.77
N VAL A 456 13.33 -12.99 -8.95
CA VAL A 456 14.71 -12.83 -9.42
C VAL A 456 15.63 -13.68 -8.55
N THR A 457 16.42 -14.55 -9.16
CA THR A 457 17.24 -15.58 -8.48
C THR A 457 18.49 -15.93 -9.30
N ALA A 458 19.35 -16.83 -8.82
CA ALA A 458 20.42 -17.42 -9.62
C ALA A 458 19.89 -18.34 -10.73
N GLN A 459 20.77 -18.73 -11.65
CA GLN A 459 20.45 -19.67 -12.75
C GLN A 459 19.95 -21.04 -12.25
N ASN A 460 20.35 -21.44 -11.05
CA ASN A 460 19.92 -22.70 -10.42
C ASN A 460 18.43 -22.67 -10.00
N GLY A 461 17.81 -21.49 -9.99
CA GLY A 461 16.40 -21.30 -9.67
C GLY A 461 16.14 -21.05 -8.18
N PRO A 462 14.85 -21.00 -7.79
CA PRO A 462 14.44 -20.56 -6.46
C PRO A 462 15.06 -21.36 -5.31
N GLY A 463 15.36 -20.63 -4.24
CA GLY A 463 16.05 -21.09 -3.04
C GLY A 463 17.57 -20.97 -3.12
N VAL A 464 18.12 -20.41 -4.21
CA VAL A 464 19.56 -20.24 -4.44
C VAL A 464 19.84 -18.81 -4.91
N GLN A 465 20.40 -18.00 -4.02
CA GLN A 465 20.69 -16.58 -4.22
C GLN A 465 19.46 -15.82 -4.75
N ASP A 466 18.32 -16.01 -4.08
CA ASP A 466 17.09 -15.30 -4.36
C ASP A 466 17.24 -13.82 -3.97
N VAL A 467 16.85 -12.92 -4.87
CA VAL A 467 17.00 -11.47 -4.70
C VAL A 467 15.65 -10.77 -4.61
N TRP A 468 14.67 -11.18 -5.40
CA TRP A 468 13.35 -10.57 -5.38
C TRP A 468 12.32 -11.67 -5.10
N MET A 469 11.66 -11.57 -3.95
CA MET A 469 10.66 -12.54 -3.50
C MET A 469 9.41 -11.79 -3.05
N THR A 470 8.24 -12.25 -3.44
CA THR A 470 6.98 -11.65 -3.01
C THR A 470 5.86 -12.66 -3.02
N GLY A 471 4.90 -12.51 -2.12
CA GLY A 471 3.77 -13.43 -1.98
C GLY A 471 2.74 -12.90 -1.00
N TYR A 472 1.62 -13.60 -0.87
CA TYR A 472 0.74 -13.37 0.28
C TYR A 472 1.41 -13.89 1.55
N ALA A 473 1.13 -13.22 2.67
CA ALA A 473 1.56 -13.67 3.97
C ALA A 473 1.12 -15.12 4.18
N ASP A 474 2.02 -15.91 4.76
CA ASP A 474 1.89 -17.34 4.99
C ASP A 474 1.64 -18.21 3.74
N GLY A 475 1.82 -17.68 2.53
CA GLY A 475 1.60 -18.40 1.28
C GLY A 475 0.15 -18.85 1.10
N GLU A 476 -0.81 -18.18 1.76
CA GLU A 476 -2.23 -18.56 1.74
C GLU A 476 -2.85 -18.51 0.33
N CYS A 477 -2.27 -17.70 -0.56
CA CYS A 477 -2.76 -17.48 -1.90
C CYS A 477 -1.63 -17.43 -2.95
N ASP A 478 -1.99 -17.78 -4.18
CA ASP A 478 -1.15 -17.65 -5.37
C ASP A 478 -1.14 -16.21 -5.90
N ILE A 479 0.04 -15.77 -6.34
CA ILE A 479 0.25 -14.46 -6.99
C ILE A 479 0.27 -14.54 -8.52
N THR A 480 0.40 -15.75 -9.09
CA THR A 480 0.50 -15.98 -10.52
C THR A 480 -0.86 -16.30 -11.16
N PRO A 481 -1.07 -15.98 -12.46
CA PRO A 481 -2.35 -16.25 -13.12
C PRO A 481 -2.72 -17.74 -13.27
N PRO A 482 -4.03 -18.08 -13.27
CA PRO A 482 -5.17 -17.15 -13.19
C PRO A 482 -5.36 -16.60 -11.78
N ILE A 483 -5.15 -15.29 -11.63
CA ILE A 483 -5.41 -14.54 -10.41
C ILE A 483 -6.94 -14.50 -10.30
N GLY A 484 -7.52 -15.48 -9.60
CA GLY A 484 -8.97 -15.66 -9.55
C GLY A 484 -9.49 -17.10 -9.60
N PHE A 485 -8.63 -18.11 -9.68
CA PHE A 485 -9.03 -19.51 -9.38
C PHE A 485 -8.54 -19.94 -8.00
N LEU A 486 -8.74 -19.07 -7.01
CA LEU A 486 -8.50 -19.43 -5.63
C LEU A 486 -9.63 -20.38 -5.16
N PRO A 487 -9.33 -21.50 -4.49
CA PRO A 487 -10.32 -22.29 -3.77
C PRO A 487 -10.95 -21.53 -2.58
N HIS A 488 -10.34 -20.40 -2.20
CA HIS A 488 -10.77 -19.42 -1.21
C HIS A 488 -11.11 -18.09 -1.90
N GLY A 489 -12.02 -17.27 -1.41
CA GLY A 489 -12.29 -15.99 -2.08
C GLY A 489 -11.06 -15.07 -2.02
N PRO A 490 -10.93 -14.04 -2.87
CA PRO A 490 -9.96 -12.95 -2.62
C PRO A 490 -10.17 -12.28 -1.25
N ALA A 491 -11.32 -12.53 -0.62
CA ALA A 491 -11.63 -12.16 0.75
C ALA A 491 -10.86 -12.91 1.85
N ASP A 492 -10.20 -14.00 1.48
CA ASP A 492 -9.50 -14.88 2.41
C ASP A 492 -7.97 -14.74 2.28
N CYS A 493 -7.49 -13.97 1.30
CA CYS A 493 -6.07 -13.67 1.17
C CYS A 493 -5.75 -12.45 2.06
N GLY A 494 -4.86 -12.62 3.04
CA GLY A 494 -4.34 -11.51 3.82
C GLY A 494 -3.53 -10.51 3.00
N GLY A 495 -2.63 -9.81 3.69
CA GLY A 495 -1.69 -8.86 3.10
C GLY A 495 -0.57 -9.56 2.36
N LYS A 496 0.17 -8.78 1.58
CA LYS A 496 1.29 -9.27 0.79
C LYS A 496 2.62 -8.81 1.38
N VAL A 497 3.64 -9.61 1.15
CA VAL A 497 5.01 -9.34 1.58
C VAL A 497 5.91 -9.32 0.35
N SER A 498 6.83 -8.36 0.32
CA SER A 498 7.93 -8.33 -0.66
C SER A 498 9.26 -8.19 0.05
N TYR A 499 10.24 -8.94 -0.41
CA TYR A 499 11.60 -8.92 0.07
C TYR A 499 12.56 -8.69 -1.09
N LEU A 500 13.45 -7.71 -0.90
CA LEU A 500 14.49 -7.38 -1.86
C LEU A 500 15.87 -7.54 -1.21
N GLY A 501 16.71 -8.40 -1.77
CA GLY A 501 18.13 -8.48 -1.44
C GLY A 501 18.90 -7.29 -2.02
N GLY A 502 20.01 -6.92 -1.39
CA GLY A 502 20.79 -5.73 -1.72
C GLY A 502 20.67 -4.63 -0.66
N HIS A 503 21.56 -3.65 -0.70
CA HIS A 503 21.65 -2.57 0.28
C HIS A 503 20.90 -1.31 -0.16
N GLU A 504 21.21 -0.80 -1.36
CA GLU A 504 20.62 0.42 -1.91
C GLU A 504 20.76 0.40 -3.43
N TYR A 505 19.66 0.15 -4.12
CA TYR A 505 19.57 0.33 -5.57
C TYR A 505 19.65 1.80 -5.97
N SER A 506 20.44 2.10 -6.98
CA SER A 506 20.59 3.45 -7.51
C SER A 506 19.26 4.05 -8.01
N THR A 507 19.07 5.32 -7.67
CA THR A 507 18.01 6.17 -8.24
C THR A 507 18.51 7.01 -9.42
N ASN A 508 19.70 6.73 -9.94
CA ASN A 508 20.26 7.46 -11.07
C ASN A 508 19.52 7.12 -12.36
N VAL A 509 19.36 8.14 -13.21
CA VAL A 509 18.81 7.98 -14.56
C VAL A 509 19.88 8.29 -15.60
N PRO A 510 19.95 7.57 -16.72
CA PRO A 510 19.01 6.54 -17.22
C PRO A 510 18.97 5.25 -16.39
N VAL A 511 17.80 4.61 -16.29
CA VAL A 511 17.58 3.38 -15.50
C VAL A 511 18.02 2.10 -16.21
N THR A 512 18.47 2.17 -17.46
CA THR A 512 18.83 1.03 -18.31
C THR A 512 19.63 -0.11 -17.64
N ASN A 513 20.46 0.20 -16.63
CA ASN A 513 21.27 -0.78 -15.89
C ASN A 513 20.88 -0.97 -14.41
N ASN A 514 19.84 -0.29 -13.92
CA ASN A 514 19.40 -0.41 -12.54
C ASN A 514 17.87 -0.41 -12.46
N GLN A 515 17.29 -1.59 -12.22
CA GLN A 515 15.85 -1.80 -12.14
C GLN A 515 15.39 -2.14 -10.71
N GLY A 516 16.26 -2.19 -9.70
CA GLY A 516 15.84 -2.58 -8.34
C GLY A 516 14.94 -1.54 -7.67
N THR A 517 15.26 -0.24 -7.80
CA THR A 517 14.38 0.87 -7.38
C THR A 517 12.99 0.76 -8.03
N ARG A 518 12.91 0.22 -9.25
CA ARG A 518 11.64 0.00 -9.92
C ARG A 518 10.84 -1.15 -9.31
N LEU A 519 11.48 -2.24 -8.88
CA LEU A 519 10.79 -3.33 -8.18
C LEU A 519 10.18 -2.86 -6.86
N PHE A 520 10.91 -2.02 -6.11
CA PHE A 520 10.36 -1.33 -4.94
C PHE A 520 9.11 -0.51 -5.30
N LEU A 521 9.16 0.30 -6.36
CA LEU A 521 8.03 1.13 -6.78
C LEU A 521 6.86 0.30 -7.35
N ASN A 522 7.10 -0.83 -8.01
CA ASN A 522 6.06 -1.77 -8.42
C ASN A 522 5.26 -2.26 -7.21
N ALA A 523 5.97 -2.62 -6.12
CA ALA A 523 5.36 -3.15 -4.92
C ALA A 523 4.37 -2.18 -4.26
N LEU A 524 4.63 -0.86 -4.36
CA LEU A 524 3.72 0.17 -3.86
C LEU A 524 2.33 0.13 -4.50
N PHE A 525 2.22 -0.26 -5.77
CA PHE A 525 0.96 -0.23 -6.52
C PHE A 525 0.33 -1.61 -6.73
N GLU A 526 1.00 -2.66 -6.27
CA GLU A 526 0.43 -4.01 -6.37
C GLU A 526 -0.55 -4.28 -5.22
N ALA A 527 -0.33 -3.72 -4.03
CA ALA A 527 -1.15 -3.99 -2.86
C ALA A 527 -2.64 -3.81 -3.13
N ASP A 528 -3.44 -4.73 -2.58
CA ASP A 528 -4.86 -4.80 -2.93
C ASP A 528 -5.62 -3.55 -2.50
N CYS A 529 -5.20 -2.85 -1.44
CA CYS A 529 -5.70 -1.54 -1.01
C CYS A 529 -5.53 -0.40 -2.03
N VAL A 530 -4.69 -0.55 -3.06
CA VAL A 530 -4.57 0.40 -4.20
C VAL A 530 -5.57 0.05 -5.31
N SER A 531 -5.92 -1.23 -5.41
CA SER A 531 -6.78 -1.77 -6.44
C SER A 531 -8.26 -1.72 -6.07
N SER A 532 -9.13 -1.93 -7.05
CA SER A 532 -10.57 -2.10 -6.82
C SER A 532 -10.93 -3.33 -5.97
N VAL A 533 -10.04 -4.32 -5.82
CA VAL A 533 -10.24 -5.49 -4.95
C VAL A 533 -10.27 -5.07 -3.47
N GLY A 534 -9.29 -4.28 -3.05
CA GLY A 534 -9.13 -3.86 -1.66
C GLY A 534 -9.78 -2.52 -1.33
N GLN A 535 -10.72 -2.04 -2.15
CA GLN A 535 -11.54 -0.87 -1.79
C GLN A 535 -12.73 -1.26 -0.91
N PRO A 536 -13.18 -0.39 -0.01
CA PRO A 536 -14.41 -0.61 0.75
C PRO A 536 -15.64 -0.67 -0.17
N ALA A 537 -16.59 -1.55 0.15
CA ALA A 537 -17.89 -1.64 -0.50
C ALA A 537 -18.97 -1.27 0.51
N LEU A 538 -19.24 0.03 0.59
CA LEU A 538 -20.18 0.59 1.55
C LEU A 538 -21.62 0.48 1.05
N SER A 539 -22.49 -0.09 1.89
CA SER A 539 -23.94 0.04 1.77
C SER A 539 -24.48 0.93 2.88
N LEU A 540 -25.47 1.77 2.56
CA LEU A 540 -26.11 2.66 3.53
C LEU A 540 -27.55 2.20 3.77
N SER A 541 -28.01 2.31 5.00
CA SER A 541 -29.38 1.96 5.40
C SER A 541 -29.99 3.07 6.25
N LEU A 542 -31.32 3.23 6.17
CA LEU A 542 -32.10 4.14 6.99
C LEU A 542 -33.36 3.39 7.45
N THR A 543 -33.60 3.32 8.76
CA THR A 543 -34.74 2.57 9.31
C THR A 543 -35.46 3.36 10.41
N PRO A 544 -36.78 3.59 10.32
CA PRO A 544 -37.64 3.27 9.18
C PRO A 544 -37.35 4.21 8.00
N VAL A 545 -37.60 3.79 6.76
CA VAL A 545 -37.49 4.69 5.58
C VAL A 545 -38.68 5.66 5.46
N GLN A 546 -39.74 5.42 6.23
CA GLN A 546 -40.97 6.21 6.23
C GLN A 546 -41.45 6.44 7.66
N PHE A 547 -42.00 7.62 7.90
CA PHE A 547 -42.64 7.98 9.15
C PHE A 547 -44.03 8.55 8.84
N GLU A 548 -45.07 7.91 9.35
CA GLU A 548 -46.46 8.35 9.20
C GLU A 548 -46.94 9.04 10.47
N ALA A 549 -47.49 10.25 10.31
CA ALA A 549 -48.07 11.01 11.41
C ALA A 549 -49.47 11.54 11.06
N PRO A 550 -50.44 11.50 11.99
CA PRO A 550 -51.80 11.97 11.74
C PRO A 550 -51.93 13.50 11.74
N THR A 551 -50.99 14.23 12.35
CA THR A 551 -50.97 15.69 12.49
C THR A 551 -49.54 16.21 12.59
N LEU A 552 -49.30 17.47 12.19
CA LEU A 552 -48.02 18.16 12.35
C LEU A 552 -48.10 19.27 13.44
N PRO A 553 -47.00 19.55 14.17
CA PRO A 553 -45.69 18.92 14.05
C PRO A 553 -45.64 17.49 14.61
N ALA A 554 -44.77 16.65 14.06
CA ALA A 554 -44.60 15.26 14.50
C ALA A 554 -43.11 14.90 14.61
N GLU A 555 -42.77 14.06 15.60
CA GLU A 555 -41.40 13.61 15.85
C GLU A 555 -41.27 12.12 15.52
N GLY A 556 -40.23 11.79 14.76
CA GLY A 556 -39.90 10.42 14.38
C GLY A 556 -38.43 10.11 14.63
N THR A 557 -38.14 8.87 15.03
CA THR A 557 -36.78 8.38 15.22
C THR A 557 -36.37 7.51 14.03
N PHE A 558 -35.19 7.79 13.49
CA PHE A 558 -34.57 7.10 12.38
C PHE A 558 -33.20 6.58 12.80
N SER A 559 -32.86 5.38 12.37
CA SER A 559 -31.54 4.78 12.51
C SER A 559 -30.88 4.75 11.14
N ALA A 560 -29.82 5.55 10.97
CA ALA A 560 -28.93 5.47 9.82
C ALA A 560 -27.82 4.48 10.14
N GLY A 561 -27.65 3.47 9.30
CA GLY A 561 -26.59 2.48 9.41
C GLY A 561 -25.76 2.43 8.14
N PHE A 562 -24.57 1.85 8.24
CA PHE A 562 -23.78 1.45 7.09
C PHE A 562 -23.28 0.02 7.29
N SER A 563 -22.96 -0.65 6.20
CA SER A 563 -22.16 -1.87 6.22
C SER A 563 -21.03 -1.74 5.21
N ASN A 564 -19.87 -2.30 5.54
CA ASN A 564 -18.81 -2.52 4.57
C ASN A 564 -18.76 -4.02 4.28
N THR A 565 -19.00 -4.42 3.03
CA THR A 565 -18.98 -5.84 2.64
C THR A 565 -17.71 -6.22 1.88
N ALA A 566 -16.78 -5.29 1.67
CA ALA A 566 -15.48 -5.58 1.07
C ALA A 566 -14.38 -5.57 2.14
N LEU A 567 -13.21 -6.03 1.71
CA LEU A 567 -12.01 -6.18 2.55
C LEU A 567 -11.37 -4.85 2.92
N GLY A 568 -11.44 -3.90 1.99
CA GLY A 568 -10.87 -2.59 2.17
C GLY A 568 -11.50 -1.88 3.35
N PRO A 569 -10.74 -1.37 4.32
CA PRO A 569 -11.32 -0.55 5.36
C PRO A 569 -11.86 0.76 4.77
N ALA A 570 -13.03 1.19 5.24
CA ALA A 570 -13.58 2.49 4.91
C ALA A 570 -12.94 3.57 5.80
N LEU A 571 -11.74 4.00 5.41
CA LEU A 571 -11.05 5.09 6.09
C LEU A 571 -11.73 6.42 5.80
N ASP A 572 -11.85 7.28 6.82
CA ASP A 572 -12.39 8.64 6.72
C ASP A 572 -13.80 8.78 6.11
N GLY A 573 -14.59 7.70 6.12
CA GLY A 573 -15.97 7.71 5.64
C GLY A 573 -16.84 8.69 6.42
N VAL A 574 -17.38 9.72 5.75
CA VAL A 574 -18.34 10.64 6.35
C VAL A 574 -19.74 10.32 5.85
N LEU A 575 -20.57 9.75 6.73
CA LEU A 575 -21.99 9.60 6.46
C LEU A 575 -22.70 10.95 6.62
N ARG A 576 -23.17 11.52 5.51
CA ARG A 576 -23.96 12.76 5.50
C ARG A 576 -25.43 12.43 5.25
N MET A 577 -26.30 12.84 6.18
CA MET A 577 -27.75 12.73 6.02
C MET A 577 -28.32 14.11 5.69
N GLN A 578 -28.86 14.25 4.49
CA GLN A 578 -29.53 15.49 4.07
C GLN A 578 -31.01 15.44 4.44
N LEU A 579 -31.51 16.46 5.12
CA LEU A 579 -32.91 16.54 5.57
C LEU A 579 -33.75 17.38 4.59
N GLY A 580 -35.01 17.01 4.45
CA GLY A 580 -35.98 17.82 3.69
C GLY A 580 -36.43 19.05 4.48
N ASP A 581 -36.96 20.05 3.79
CA ASP A 581 -37.51 21.25 4.38
C ASP A 581 -38.68 20.94 5.30
N GLY A 582 -38.79 21.72 6.37
CA GLY A 582 -39.75 21.47 7.42
C GLY A 582 -39.38 20.31 8.33
N ILE A 583 -38.24 19.63 8.13
CA ILE A 583 -37.71 18.60 9.03
C ILE A 583 -36.52 19.20 9.80
N GLU A 584 -36.64 19.28 11.11
CA GLU A 584 -35.58 19.72 12.01
C GLU A 584 -34.95 18.52 12.72
N LEU A 585 -33.63 18.49 12.86
CA LEU A 585 -32.98 17.52 13.74
C LEU A 585 -33.22 17.90 15.20
N VAL A 586 -33.98 17.07 15.94
CA VAL A 586 -34.23 17.26 17.37
C VAL A 586 -33.05 16.76 18.19
N SER A 587 -32.54 15.58 17.86
CA SER A 587 -31.39 14.98 18.51
C SER A 587 -30.73 13.96 17.60
N ALA A 588 -29.42 13.75 17.78
CA ALA A 588 -28.71 12.63 17.20
C ALA A 588 -27.85 11.98 18.28
N THR A 589 -27.87 10.65 18.34
CA THR A 589 -27.07 9.84 19.24
C THR A 589 -26.47 8.67 18.46
N GLY A 590 -25.18 8.43 18.59
CA GLY A 590 -24.50 7.38 17.85
C GLY A 590 -22.99 7.54 17.94
N GLY A 591 -22.27 6.43 17.85
CA GLY A 591 -20.81 6.38 17.84
C GLY A 591 -20.26 6.18 16.43
N VAL A 592 -18.95 6.36 16.29
CA VAL A 592 -18.18 6.34 15.04
C VAL A 592 -18.32 5.04 14.24
N THR A 593 -18.76 3.94 14.88
CA THR A 593 -18.47 2.59 14.37
C THR A 593 -19.63 1.79 13.76
N ARG A 594 -20.93 2.03 14.07
CA ARG A 594 -22.00 1.12 13.56
C ARG A 594 -23.38 1.71 13.24
N ALA A 595 -23.80 2.81 13.85
CA ALA A 595 -25.10 3.45 13.54
C ALA A 595 -25.23 4.82 14.20
N ALA A 596 -25.97 5.72 13.55
CA ALA A 596 -26.45 6.97 14.11
C ALA A 596 -27.97 6.93 14.23
N VAL A 597 -28.49 7.18 15.44
CA VAL A 597 -29.92 7.36 15.69
C VAL A 597 -30.21 8.85 15.69
N CYS A 598 -31.09 9.30 14.80
CA CYS A 598 -31.51 10.69 14.67
C CYS A 598 -33.01 10.79 14.96
N THR A 599 -33.41 11.69 15.85
CA THR A 599 -34.80 12.08 16.02
C THR A 599 -35.02 13.39 15.28
N VAL A 600 -36.04 13.43 14.43
CA VAL A 600 -36.37 14.61 13.64
C VAL A 600 -37.81 15.06 13.89
N ARG A 601 -38.06 16.36 13.78
CA ARG A 601 -39.38 16.98 13.93
C ARG A 601 -39.81 17.58 12.60
N ALA A 602 -40.88 17.05 12.02
CA ALA A 602 -41.52 17.62 10.85
C ALA A 602 -42.52 18.69 11.28
N SER A 603 -42.44 19.89 10.70
CA SER A 603 -43.24 21.08 11.06
C SER A 603 -44.13 21.59 9.92
N THR A 604 -43.82 21.23 8.67
CA THR A 604 -44.57 21.61 7.45
C THR A 604 -44.48 20.53 6.36
N VAL A 605 -45.43 20.50 5.43
CA VAL A 605 -45.35 19.70 4.19
C VAL A 605 -44.57 20.50 3.16
N ALA A 606 -43.28 20.22 2.93
CA ALA A 606 -42.43 21.01 2.03
C ALA A 606 -41.53 20.15 1.11
N THR A 607 -41.08 20.78 0.02
CA THR A 607 -40.57 20.16 -1.23
C THR A 607 -39.13 20.56 -1.62
N ARG A 608 -38.31 21.09 -0.70
CA ARG A 608 -36.87 21.40 -0.97
C ARG A 608 -35.97 21.05 0.24
N LEU A 609 -34.65 21.24 0.15
CA LEU A 609 -33.62 20.56 0.97
C LEU A 609 -32.86 21.50 1.93
N SER A 610 -32.53 21.00 3.13
CA SER A 610 -31.60 21.62 4.10
C SER A 610 -30.57 20.59 4.63
N HIS A 611 -29.43 21.05 5.16
CA HIS A 611 -28.25 20.20 5.42
C HIS A 611 -28.06 19.87 6.90
N CYS A 612 -27.75 18.62 7.22
CA CYS A 612 -27.21 18.20 8.50
C CYS A 612 -25.92 17.39 8.28
N SER A 613 -24.84 17.77 8.97
CA SER A 613 -23.57 17.05 8.94
C SER A 613 -23.39 16.32 10.25
N VAL A 614 -23.17 15.00 10.21
CA VAL A 614 -22.58 14.25 11.33
C VAL A 614 -21.09 14.18 11.03
N ALA A 615 -20.26 14.88 11.80
CA ALA A 615 -18.82 14.93 11.55
C ALA A 615 -18.01 14.68 12.81
N ARG A 616 -17.03 13.78 12.64
CA ARG A 616 -15.80 13.55 13.41
C ARG A 616 -15.95 13.21 14.90
N GLY A 617 -15.16 12.23 15.32
CA GLY A 617 -14.97 11.86 16.71
C GLY A 617 -14.67 13.07 17.59
N VAL A 618 -15.64 13.45 18.41
CA VAL A 618 -15.48 14.21 19.65
C VAL A 618 -16.54 13.68 20.62
N VAL A 619 -16.07 13.17 21.75
CA VAL A 619 -16.89 12.87 22.94
C VAL A 619 -17.54 14.18 23.41
N LEU A 620 -18.87 14.24 23.41
CA LEU A 620 -19.60 15.29 24.15
C LEU A 620 -20.39 14.65 25.29
N SER A 621 -19.80 14.72 26.49
CA SER A 621 -20.52 14.53 27.74
C SER A 621 -21.39 15.75 28.04
N ARG A 622 -22.56 15.50 28.63
CA ARG A 622 -23.57 16.50 29.01
C ARG A 622 -23.01 17.53 29.99
N SER A 623 -23.31 18.80 29.77
CA SER A 623 -23.72 19.72 30.84
C SER A 623 -24.48 20.94 30.30
N ALA A 624 -25.78 20.94 30.62
CA ALA A 624 -26.70 22.05 30.86
C ALA A 624 -26.61 23.33 29.99
N MET A 625 -27.67 23.57 29.21
CA MET A 625 -28.12 24.93 28.90
C MET A 625 -29.57 25.10 29.38
N ARG A 626 -29.74 25.92 30.43
CA ARG A 626 -31.03 26.50 30.83
C ARG A 626 -31.41 27.57 29.80
N VAL A 627 -32.64 27.51 29.31
CA VAL A 627 -33.29 28.61 28.59
C VAL A 627 -33.85 29.59 29.62
N SER A 628 -33.51 30.87 29.52
CA SER A 628 -34.35 31.95 30.04
C SER A 628 -34.55 33.00 28.95
N SER A 629 -35.80 33.41 28.80
CA SER A 629 -36.35 34.30 27.77
C SER A 629 -36.11 35.79 27.99
N ALA A 630 -36.09 36.50 26.86
CA ALA A 630 -36.62 37.85 26.57
C ALA A 630 -35.85 39.12 27.01
N GLU A 631 -35.66 40.00 26.00
CA GLU A 631 -35.65 41.49 25.93
C GLU A 631 -34.75 42.25 26.94
N ASP A 632 -33.89 43.20 26.55
CA ASP A 632 -34.20 44.48 25.89
C ASP A 632 -32.89 45.22 25.46
N ARG A 633 -33.08 46.24 24.61
CA ARG A 633 -32.18 47.22 23.98
C ARG A 633 -30.89 47.64 24.71
N SER A 634 -29.82 47.86 23.93
CA SER A 634 -29.25 49.20 23.57
C SER A 634 -27.72 49.23 23.35
N LEU A 635 -27.34 49.89 22.24
CA LEU A 635 -26.15 50.70 21.92
C LEU A 635 -24.87 50.66 22.79
N GLY A 636 -23.70 50.55 22.12
CA GLY A 636 -22.37 50.97 22.60
C GLY A 636 -21.23 50.10 22.05
N VAL A 637 -20.56 50.44 20.94
CA VAL A 637 -19.33 51.27 20.83
C VAL A 637 -18.07 50.66 21.50
N ILE A 638 -17.11 50.25 20.64
CA ILE A 638 -15.63 50.28 20.75
C ILE A 638 -14.94 49.61 21.97
N SER A 639 -14.10 48.58 21.72
CA SER A 639 -12.62 48.69 21.77
C SER A 639 -11.90 47.35 21.61
N ARG A 640 -10.75 47.42 20.92
CA ARG A 640 -9.65 46.45 20.83
C ARG A 640 -9.21 45.91 22.21
N LEU A 641 -8.67 44.69 22.24
CA LEU A 641 -7.31 44.44 22.73
C LEU A 641 -6.82 43.03 22.37
N THR A 642 -5.64 43.02 21.77
CA THR A 642 -4.69 41.93 21.57
C THR A 642 -4.18 41.35 22.89
N LYS A 643 -3.99 40.03 22.91
CA LYS A 643 -2.66 39.43 23.12
C LYS A 643 -2.59 38.10 22.39
#